data_AF-A0A9N9X3I3-F1
#
_entry.id   AF-A0A9N9X3I3-F1
#
_cell.length_a   1.000
_cell.length_b   1.000
_cell.length_c   1.000
_cell.angle_alpha   90.00
_cell.angle_beta   90.00
_cell.angle_gamma   90.00
#
_symmetry.space_group_name_H-M   'P 1'
#
loop_
_entity.id
_entity.type
_entity.pdbx_description
1 polymer ?
#
loop_
_entity_poly.entity_id
_entity_poly.type
_entity_poly.pdbx_seq_one_letter_code
_entity_poly.pdbx_strand_id
1 'polypeptide(L)'
;MSNLEKTDHDISDYFRSRGFSVQLGSKNPFSRIPVDQTLEETVNRDTQKSGGTKGFSLKPGTVEKYYITAEYRASALRQLRENLSLSNHSKFHHADLHKPRMKIDEECVSSIVQLLENDWTNPFDQSPSDIINLSTGRAAAPDVQTSLLSLKKRGEDAYETFKRDRLERGEGFFDPIKKINLKTFNTTVPLKKSGKNKEIILRADRKLYASMILIAENRHLNMLDVFSHPLGPLPRSLANPDGSIKKTSKTVLGKHLESLISPEDENISSSATIIDGMALIQKLHGENRTFDELSDSILNQILNCGYHSQRIDIVFDTYRDKSIKSAERLSRGSEEEISFKNIKSGHRIIKWRRLLQSNDSKNKLTTFLVESWQEENRRRKIADRTLFATYSGKCIEITASGSHDVEDLASSQEEADTRMMLHIKNAAMEYSNIICVSDDTDVLILALYISSKFRWESNIYIKRGTSGRIRLIDIKKLASAVGSHVTSALPGLHAWTGCDTVSAFSGQGKLKALKLLPTNDEFVSLFSMLGSQFSLSDGDHCKIQKFACQLYSRNIKTENINELRYQMFRSRQGAVESTQLPPCEDCLHQHSLRANYQTAIRKRCLENFPAIPEPEDHGWNLEKDGQLSIKWMRGAPAPEAVLELLSCSCSKLCRLPSCTCMVNQLKCTDACKLATCENMSDPEECREEVYDSYNSCGSDDDEEDDE
;
A
#
# COMPACT_ATOMS: atom_id res chain seq x y z
N MET A 1 1.31 20.62 56.00
CA MET A 1 1.89 19.41 56.63
C MET A 1 3.40 19.52 56.89
N SER A 2 4.16 20.37 56.19
CA SER A 2 5.63 20.47 56.31
C SER A 2 6.17 21.02 57.64
N ASN A 3 5.35 21.68 58.46
CA ASN A 3 5.76 22.20 59.79
C ASN A 3 5.09 21.48 60.97
N LEU A 4 4.34 20.40 60.71
CA LEU A 4 3.52 19.69 61.72
C LEU A 4 4.39 19.14 62.87
N GLU A 5 5.61 18.69 62.54
CA GLU A 5 6.61 18.20 63.51
C GLU A 5 7.12 19.29 64.47
N LYS A 6 6.96 20.57 64.12
CA LYS A 6 7.46 21.70 64.91
C LYS A 6 6.35 22.40 65.69
N THR A 7 5.11 22.38 65.21
CA THR A 7 3.99 23.11 65.83
C THR A 7 3.14 22.21 66.73
N ASP A 8 2.99 20.93 66.38
CA ASP A 8 2.05 20.01 67.05
C ASP A 8 2.65 18.59 67.10
N HIS A 9 3.67 18.42 67.95
CA HIS A 9 4.47 17.19 68.05
C HIS A 9 3.61 15.94 68.30
N ASP A 10 2.58 16.05 69.13
CA ASP A 10 1.71 14.94 69.51
C ASP A 10 0.88 14.42 68.31
N ILE A 11 0.43 15.32 67.42
CA ILE A 11 -0.31 14.95 66.21
C ILE A 11 0.61 14.26 65.21
N SER A 12 1.85 14.73 65.10
CA SER A 12 2.89 14.09 64.27
C SER A 12 3.20 12.68 64.76
N ASP A 13 3.38 12.49 66.07
CA ASP A 13 3.62 11.17 66.66
C ASP A 13 2.41 10.24 66.53
N TYR A 14 1.19 10.78 66.62
CA TYR A 14 -0.04 10.04 66.35
C TYR A 14 -0.11 9.57 64.88
N PHE A 15 0.28 10.40 63.92
CA PHE A 15 0.35 9.98 62.51
C PHE A 15 1.46 8.95 62.26
N ARG A 16 2.64 9.12 62.86
CA ARG A 16 3.76 8.16 62.76
C ARG A 16 3.43 6.80 63.38
N SER A 17 2.64 6.79 64.46
CA SER A 17 2.08 5.57 65.06
C SER A 17 0.86 5.00 64.31
N ARG A 18 0.59 5.52 63.08
CA ARG A 18 -0.44 5.07 62.15
C ARG A 18 -1.88 5.36 62.63
N GLY A 19 -2.08 6.47 63.33
CA GLY A 19 -3.37 6.95 63.86
C GLY A 19 -4.42 7.36 62.81
N PHE A 20 -4.14 7.22 61.51
CA PHE A 20 -5.09 7.46 60.42
C PHE A 20 -5.82 6.19 59.94
N SER A 21 -5.59 5.04 60.58
CA SER A 21 -6.20 3.76 60.19
C SER A 21 -6.53 2.90 61.42
N VAL A 22 -7.62 2.14 61.35
CA VAL A 22 -8.04 1.22 62.40
C VAL A 22 -7.68 -0.20 62.01
N GLN A 23 -7.09 -0.93 62.96
CA GLN A 23 -6.75 -2.34 62.82
C GLN A 23 -7.95 -3.20 63.24
N LEU A 24 -8.59 -3.91 62.30
CA LEU A 24 -9.81 -4.70 62.59
C LEU A 24 -9.55 -5.99 63.38
N GLY A 25 -8.29 -6.44 63.51
CA GLY A 25 -7.94 -7.62 64.30
C GLY A 25 -6.45 -7.75 64.59
N SER A 26 -6.10 -8.42 65.68
CA SER A 26 -4.72 -8.54 66.19
C SER A 26 -3.81 -9.48 65.39
N LYS A 27 -4.36 -10.29 64.48
CA LYS A 27 -3.63 -11.37 63.79
C LYS A 27 -3.30 -11.13 62.31
N ASN A 28 -3.85 -10.08 61.68
CA ASN A 28 -3.57 -9.78 60.27
C ASN A 28 -2.98 -8.37 60.11
N PRO A 29 -1.65 -8.22 59.95
CA PRO A 29 -1.00 -6.91 59.84
C PRO A 29 -1.42 -6.10 58.60
N PHE A 30 -2.11 -6.72 57.64
CA PHE A 30 -2.63 -6.07 56.42
C PHE A 30 -4.13 -5.73 56.48
N SER A 31 -4.77 -5.84 57.66
CA SER A 31 -6.21 -5.55 57.85
C SER A 31 -6.50 -4.16 58.45
N ARG A 32 -5.62 -3.19 58.17
CA ARG A 32 -5.87 -1.78 58.52
C ARG A 32 -6.77 -1.14 57.49
N ILE A 33 -7.81 -0.46 57.96
CA ILE A 33 -8.72 0.29 57.11
C ILE A 33 -8.75 1.76 57.51
N PRO A 34 -9.09 2.68 56.60
CA PRO A 34 -9.36 4.06 56.93
C PRO A 34 -10.39 4.21 58.07
N VAL A 35 -10.24 5.26 58.88
CA VAL A 35 -11.08 5.48 60.07
C VAL A 35 -12.56 5.67 59.69
N ASP A 36 -12.84 6.36 58.59
CA ASP A 36 -14.19 6.56 58.04
C ASP A 36 -14.86 5.24 57.64
N GLN A 37 -14.10 4.32 57.03
CA GLN A 37 -14.58 2.99 56.65
C GLN A 37 -14.79 2.05 57.84
N THR A 38 -14.24 2.39 59.02
CA THR A 38 -14.34 1.53 60.21
C THR A 38 -15.77 1.40 60.72
N LEU A 39 -16.53 2.50 60.71
CA LEU A 39 -17.94 2.49 61.06
C LEU A 39 -18.75 1.59 60.11
N GLU A 40 -18.37 1.57 58.83
CA GLU A 40 -19.03 0.75 57.82
C GLU A 40 -18.81 -0.75 58.08
N GLU A 41 -17.56 -1.15 58.28
CA GLU A 41 -17.16 -2.56 58.44
C GLU A 41 -17.47 -3.16 59.82
N THR A 42 -17.74 -2.34 60.83
CA THR A 42 -18.01 -2.79 62.21
C THR A 42 -19.46 -2.62 62.62
N VAL A 43 -20.02 -1.41 62.58
CA VAL A 43 -21.36 -1.08 63.08
C VAL A 43 -22.41 -1.18 61.98
N ASN A 44 -22.16 -0.58 60.80
CA ASN A 44 -23.13 -0.61 59.72
C ASN A 44 -23.26 -1.99 59.08
N ARG A 45 -22.19 -2.79 59.08
CA ARG A 45 -22.18 -4.12 58.49
C ARG A 45 -23.33 -5.00 59.00
N ASP A 46 -23.65 -4.95 60.29
CA ASP A 46 -24.75 -5.76 60.85
C ASP A 46 -26.13 -5.09 60.71
N THR A 47 -26.18 -3.78 60.43
CA THR A 47 -27.43 -3.06 60.11
C THR A 47 -27.77 -3.05 58.62
N GLN A 48 -26.80 -3.32 57.73
CA GLN A 48 -26.96 -3.26 56.26
C GLN A 48 -27.02 -4.63 55.56
N LYS A 49 -26.98 -5.74 56.31
CA LYS A 49 -27.20 -7.11 55.80
C LYS A 49 -28.69 -7.40 55.55
N SER A 50 -28.98 -8.52 54.87
CA SER A 50 -30.34 -9.03 54.68
C SER A 50 -31.06 -9.21 56.03
N GLY A 51 -32.17 -8.50 56.24
CA GLY A 51 -32.87 -8.40 57.54
C GLY A 51 -32.58 -7.12 58.34
N GLY A 52 -31.68 -6.26 57.85
CA GLY A 52 -31.43 -4.90 58.35
C GLY A 52 -32.12 -3.83 57.49
N THR A 53 -31.50 -2.66 57.28
CA THR A 53 -32.08 -1.53 56.50
C THR A 53 -32.19 -1.80 55.00
N LYS A 54 -31.44 -2.76 54.48
CA LYS A 54 -31.47 -3.16 53.07
C LYS A 54 -32.79 -3.88 52.77
N GLY A 55 -33.70 -3.21 52.08
CA GLY A 55 -35.04 -3.71 51.74
C GLY A 55 -36.11 -3.51 52.82
N PHE A 56 -35.85 -2.67 53.83
CA PHE A 56 -36.70 -2.52 55.02
C PHE A 56 -37.90 -1.58 54.84
N SER A 57 -37.67 -0.30 54.53
CA SER A 57 -38.73 0.70 54.29
C SER A 57 -38.12 1.98 53.72
N LEU A 58 -38.86 2.67 52.84
CA LEU A 58 -38.50 3.99 52.29
C LEU A 58 -39.14 5.15 53.07
N LYS A 59 -39.93 4.88 54.11
CA LYS A 59 -40.61 5.92 54.92
C LYS A 59 -39.63 6.51 55.94
N PRO A 60 -39.36 7.84 55.93
CA PRO A 60 -38.37 8.47 56.80
C PRO A 60 -38.58 8.19 58.29
N GLY A 61 -39.80 8.31 58.80
CA GLY A 61 -40.09 8.06 60.23
C GLY A 61 -39.93 6.59 60.66
N THR A 62 -39.99 5.63 59.73
CA THR A 62 -39.70 4.21 60.04
C THR A 62 -38.20 3.95 60.09
N VAL A 63 -37.43 4.59 59.20
CA VAL A 63 -35.97 4.52 59.17
C VAL A 63 -35.38 5.18 60.42
N GLU A 64 -35.90 6.34 60.81
CA GLU A 64 -35.48 7.07 62.02
C GLU A 64 -35.66 6.22 63.29
N LYS A 65 -36.86 5.62 63.48
CA LYS A 65 -37.12 4.69 64.59
C LYS A 65 -36.22 3.45 64.58
N TYR A 66 -35.89 2.94 63.39
CA TYR A 66 -34.98 1.80 63.25
C TYR A 66 -33.58 2.17 63.76
N TYR A 67 -33.03 3.31 63.31
CA TYR A 67 -31.69 3.74 63.69
C TYR A 67 -31.56 4.10 65.18
N ILE A 68 -32.63 4.59 65.83
CA ILE A 68 -32.64 4.79 67.30
C ILE A 68 -32.38 3.49 68.09
N THR A 69 -32.76 2.32 67.53
CA THR A 69 -32.60 1.02 68.21
C THR A 69 -31.58 0.09 67.54
N ALA A 70 -30.91 0.56 66.48
CA ALA A 70 -30.08 -0.27 65.62
C ALA A 70 -28.84 -0.82 66.34
N GLU A 71 -28.20 -0.02 67.19
CA GLU A 71 -27.04 -0.43 67.98
C GLU A 71 -27.38 -1.57 68.95
N TYR A 72 -28.48 -1.44 69.71
CA TYR A 72 -28.96 -2.47 70.64
C TYR A 72 -29.34 -3.77 69.91
N ARG A 73 -29.99 -3.65 68.74
CA ARG A 73 -30.35 -4.81 67.90
C ARG A 73 -29.10 -5.52 67.37
N ALA A 74 -28.11 -4.77 66.89
CA ALA A 74 -26.86 -5.33 66.39
C ALA A 74 -26.08 -6.04 67.53
N SER A 75 -26.03 -5.43 68.72
CA SER A 75 -25.42 -6.03 69.91
C SER A 75 -26.11 -7.34 70.33
N ALA A 76 -27.45 -7.36 70.39
CA ALA A 76 -28.22 -8.56 70.71
C ALA A 76 -28.03 -9.67 69.67
N LEU A 77 -28.04 -9.33 68.38
CA LEU A 77 -27.76 -10.28 67.28
C LEU A 77 -26.36 -10.85 67.35
N ARG A 78 -25.37 -10.03 67.70
CA ARG A 78 -23.98 -10.47 67.87
C ARG A 78 -23.86 -11.46 69.04
N GLN A 79 -24.42 -11.13 70.20
CA GLN A 79 -24.44 -12.03 71.36
C GLN A 79 -25.17 -13.34 71.06
N LEU A 80 -26.30 -13.29 70.33
CA LEU A 80 -27.04 -14.47 69.91
C LEU A 80 -26.19 -15.37 68.99
N ARG A 81 -25.48 -14.79 68.02
CA ARG A 81 -24.58 -15.54 67.12
C ARG A 81 -23.40 -16.16 67.84
N GLU A 82 -22.82 -15.44 68.80
CA GLU A 82 -21.74 -15.93 69.66
C GLU A 82 -22.24 -17.09 70.54
N ASN A 83 -23.41 -16.95 71.19
CA ASN A 83 -24.02 -17.98 72.03
C ASN A 83 -24.43 -19.25 71.25
N LEU A 84 -24.84 -19.11 70.00
CA LEU A 84 -25.23 -20.24 69.14
C LEU A 84 -24.05 -20.85 68.37
N SER A 85 -22.80 -20.40 68.60
CA SER A 85 -21.61 -20.80 67.83
C SER A 85 -21.75 -20.59 66.31
N LEU A 86 -22.64 -19.68 65.91
CA LEU A 86 -22.86 -19.28 64.51
C LEU A 86 -21.93 -18.14 64.08
N SER A 87 -21.06 -17.67 64.99
CA SER A 87 -19.92 -16.84 64.63
C SER A 87 -18.95 -17.68 63.81
N ASN A 88 -19.08 -17.64 62.49
CA ASN A 88 -18.02 -18.08 61.59
C ASN A 88 -16.76 -17.29 61.94
N HIS A 89 -15.85 -17.89 62.71
CA HIS A 89 -14.46 -17.46 62.83
C HIS A 89 -13.70 -17.74 61.52
N SER A 90 -14.37 -17.68 60.37
CA SER A 90 -13.77 -17.82 59.06
C SER A 90 -12.67 -16.79 58.98
N LYS A 91 -11.44 -17.28 58.98
CA LYS A 91 -10.23 -16.54 58.66
C LYS A 91 -10.58 -15.62 57.49
N PHE A 92 -10.43 -14.30 57.67
CA PHE A 92 -10.63 -13.31 56.62
C PHE A 92 -9.69 -13.66 55.46
N HIS A 93 -10.14 -14.49 54.52
CA HIS A 93 -9.46 -14.72 53.26
C HIS A 93 -10.12 -13.81 52.24
N HIS A 94 -9.32 -12.92 51.65
CA HIS A 94 -9.75 -12.12 50.51
C HIS A 94 -10.25 -13.06 49.41
N ALA A 95 -11.27 -12.65 48.63
CA ALA A 95 -11.85 -13.46 47.56
C ALA A 95 -10.78 -14.03 46.59
N ASP A 96 -9.71 -13.27 46.38
CA ASP A 96 -8.59 -13.63 45.50
C ASP A 96 -7.69 -14.75 46.05
N LEU A 97 -7.72 -14.99 47.37
CA LEU A 97 -6.91 -16.04 48.03
C LEU A 97 -7.64 -17.39 48.12
N HIS A 98 -8.81 -17.51 47.49
CA HIS A 98 -9.52 -18.79 47.41
C HIS A 98 -8.83 -19.73 46.42
N LYS A 99 -8.66 -21.00 46.79
CA LYS A 99 -7.99 -22.04 45.96
C LYS A 99 -8.50 -22.11 44.51
N PRO A 100 -9.83 -22.07 44.23
CA PRO A 100 -10.31 -22.09 42.85
C PRO A 100 -9.86 -20.85 42.06
N ARG A 101 -9.80 -19.68 42.72
CA ARG A 101 -9.38 -18.44 42.09
C ARG A 101 -7.88 -18.45 41.78
N MET A 102 -7.07 -18.90 42.74
CA MET A 102 -5.63 -19.11 42.53
C MET A 102 -5.35 -20.04 41.35
N LYS A 103 -6.12 -21.13 41.22
CA LYS A 103 -5.97 -22.07 40.10
C LYS A 103 -6.27 -21.41 38.75
N ILE A 104 -7.35 -20.63 38.65
CA ILE A 104 -7.70 -19.88 37.43
C ILE A 104 -6.61 -18.86 37.09
N ASP A 105 -6.11 -18.14 38.10
CA ASP A 105 -5.07 -17.14 37.90
C ASP A 105 -3.74 -17.81 37.46
N GLU A 106 -3.38 -18.96 38.03
CA GLU A 106 -2.25 -19.79 37.58
C GLU A 106 -2.41 -20.26 36.12
N GLU A 107 -3.57 -20.80 35.75
CA GLU A 107 -3.86 -21.21 34.37
C GLU A 107 -3.77 -20.04 33.38
N CYS A 108 -4.27 -18.86 33.76
CA CYS A 108 -4.16 -17.65 32.95
C CYS A 108 -2.70 -17.19 32.79
N VAL A 109 -1.92 -17.19 33.88
CA VAL A 109 -0.49 -16.83 33.86
C VAL A 109 0.30 -17.81 32.99
N SER A 110 0.09 -19.12 33.15
CA SER A 110 0.74 -20.14 32.33
C SER A 110 0.43 -19.95 30.85
N SER A 111 -0.81 -19.60 30.50
CA SER A 111 -1.21 -19.32 29.12
C SER A 111 -0.47 -18.11 28.53
N ILE A 112 -0.31 -17.03 29.32
CA ILE A 112 0.45 -15.84 28.90
C ILE A 112 1.94 -16.16 28.73
N VAL A 113 2.52 -16.92 29.65
CA VAL A 113 3.94 -17.33 29.58
C VAL A 113 4.19 -18.17 28.33
N GLN A 114 3.36 -19.19 28.07
CA GLN A 114 3.47 -20.02 26.87
C GLN A 114 3.36 -19.18 25.58
N LEU A 115 2.45 -18.20 25.53
CA LEU A 115 2.32 -17.28 24.41
C LEU A 115 3.61 -16.45 24.20
N LEU A 116 4.17 -15.88 25.28
CA LEU A 116 5.38 -15.05 25.22
C LEU A 116 6.63 -15.84 24.83
N GLU A 117 6.75 -17.10 25.27
CA GLU A 117 7.91 -17.95 25.00
C GLU A 117 7.86 -18.62 23.62
N ASN A 118 6.69 -19.10 23.19
CA ASN A 118 6.57 -19.94 22.00
C ASN A 118 5.98 -19.23 20.77
N ASP A 119 5.15 -18.19 20.97
CA ASP A 119 4.37 -17.56 19.90
C ASP A 119 4.81 -16.13 19.60
N TRP A 120 5.25 -15.41 20.62
CA TRP A 120 5.65 -14.00 20.57
C TRP A 120 7.15 -13.87 20.83
N THR A 121 7.68 -12.65 20.81
CA THR A 121 9.05 -12.42 21.26
C THR A 121 9.03 -12.25 22.78
N ASN A 122 9.74 -13.13 23.49
CA ASN A 122 9.88 -13.04 24.94
C ASN A 122 10.65 -11.76 25.32
N PRO A 123 10.01 -10.76 25.96
CA PRO A 123 10.68 -9.51 26.32
C PRO A 123 11.68 -9.66 27.49
N PHE A 124 11.69 -10.82 28.14
CA PHE A 124 12.54 -11.13 29.28
C PHE A 124 13.73 -12.03 28.92
N ASP A 125 13.92 -12.33 27.64
CA ASP A 125 15.10 -13.06 27.18
C ASP A 125 16.37 -12.22 27.40
N GLN A 126 17.47 -12.86 27.81
CA GLN A 126 18.68 -12.17 28.32
C GLN A 126 19.51 -11.49 27.23
N SER A 127 19.10 -11.58 25.97
CA SER A 127 19.77 -10.94 24.83
C SER A 127 18.78 -10.44 23.77
N PRO A 128 18.04 -9.34 24.00
CA PRO A 128 17.22 -8.75 22.96
C PRO A 128 18.13 -8.05 21.94
N SER A 129 18.10 -8.47 20.68
CA SER A 129 18.75 -7.75 19.56
C SER A 129 18.04 -6.42 19.25
N ASP A 130 16.73 -6.36 19.48
CA ASP A 130 15.85 -5.28 19.00
C ASP A 130 14.85 -4.82 20.08
N ILE A 131 14.50 -3.52 20.10
CA ILE A 131 13.40 -2.99 20.93
C ILE A 131 12.08 -3.32 20.23
N ILE A 132 11.17 -4.03 20.90
CA ILE A 132 9.91 -4.50 20.32
C ILE A 132 8.71 -3.93 21.07
N ASN A 133 7.67 -3.53 20.34
CA ASN A 133 6.39 -3.16 20.91
C ASN A 133 5.57 -4.42 21.22
N LEU A 134 5.31 -4.70 22.50
CA LEU A 134 4.59 -5.89 22.93
C LEU A 134 3.20 -6.01 22.31
N SER A 135 2.38 -4.96 22.32
CA SER A 135 1.02 -5.03 21.76
C SER A 135 0.93 -5.29 20.25
N THR A 136 2.02 -5.09 19.50
CA THR A 136 2.05 -5.18 18.02
C THR A 136 3.10 -6.13 17.46
N GLY A 137 4.03 -6.62 18.28
CA GLY A 137 5.17 -7.44 17.84
C GLY A 137 6.20 -6.70 16.99
N ARG A 138 6.10 -5.38 16.82
CA ARG A 138 6.93 -4.59 15.89
C ARG A 138 8.30 -4.25 16.48
N ALA A 139 9.38 -4.55 15.77
CA ALA A 139 10.72 -4.07 16.08
C ALA A 139 10.87 -2.57 15.75
N ALA A 140 11.61 -1.83 16.59
CA ALA A 140 11.91 -0.43 16.39
C ALA A 140 12.85 -0.24 15.19
N ALA A 141 12.59 0.77 14.36
CA ALA A 141 13.55 1.19 13.34
C ALA A 141 14.89 1.61 14.00
N PRO A 142 16.05 1.48 13.32
CA PRO A 142 17.35 1.77 13.93
C PRO A 142 17.46 3.16 14.55
N ASP A 143 16.81 4.16 13.95
CA ASP A 143 16.80 5.54 14.43
C ASP A 143 15.90 5.74 15.67
N VAL A 144 14.79 5.03 15.75
CA VAL A 144 13.91 4.97 16.93
C VAL A 144 14.58 4.21 18.06
N GLN A 145 15.19 3.06 17.77
CA GLN A 145 15.93 2.27 18.75
C GLN A 145 17.05 3.09 19.38
N THR A 146 17.87 3.75 18.56
CA THR A 146 18.92 4.67 19.03
C THR A 146 18.34 5.82 19.88
N SER A 147 17.23 6.41 19.45
CA SER A 147 16.57 7.50 20.18
C SER A 147 16.02 7.05 21.53
N LEU A 148 15.44 5.85 21.63
CA LEU A 148 14.87 5.29 22.86
C LEU A 148 15.96 4.84 23.85
N LEU A 149 17.02 4.17 23.36
CA LEU A 149 18.13 3.72 24.21
C LEU A 149 18.93 4.91 24.78
N SER A 150 19.02 6.02 24.04
CA SER A 150 19.74 7.22 24.49
C SER A 150 18.89 8.18 25.35
N LEU A 151 17.64 7.85 25.68
CA LEU A 151 16.72 8.75 26.39
C LEU A 151 17.27 9.25 27.72
N LYS A 152 17.78 8.32 28.55
CA LYS A 152 18.30 8.64 29.88
C LYS A 152 19.46 9.63 29.78
N LYS A 153 20.45 9.31 28.93
CA LYS A 153 21.64 10.15 28.69
C LYS A 153 21.26 11.53 28.16
N ARG A 154 20.34 11.61 27.19
CA ARG A 154 19.86 12.89 26.65
C ARG A 154 19.15 13.74 27.69
N GLY A 155 18.46 13.12 28.65
CA GLY A 155 17.84 13.80 29.78
C GLY A 155 18.87 14.33 30.78
N GLU A 156 19.90 13.52 31.09
CA GLU A 156 21.02 13.91 31.94
C GLU A 156 21.79 15.09 31.34
N ASP A 157 22.13 15.04 30.05
CA ASP A 157 22.81 16.13 29.33
C ASP A 157 21.99 17.44 29.34
N ALA A 158 20.67 17.33 29.19
CA ALA A 158 19.77 18.49 29.23
C ALA A 158 19.65 19.08 30.63
N TYR A 159 19.66 18.23 31.67
CA TYR A 159 19.70 18.68 33.06
C TYR A 159 21.01 19.40 33.38
N GLU A 160 22.16 18.86 32.99
CA GLU A 160 23.45 19.51 33.22
C GLU A 160 23.55 20.85 32.47
N THR A 161 23.01 20.91 31.24
CA THR A 161 22.90 22.17 30.49
C THR A 161 22.04 23.19 31.23
N PHE A 162 20.85 22.78 31.72
CA PHE A 162 19.97 23.66 32.49
C PHE A 162 20.64 24.15 33.78
N LYS A 163 21.28 23.26 34.53
CA LYS A 163 21.98 23.60 35.76
C LYS A 163 23.08 24.62 35.49
N ARG A 164 23.95 24.36 34.52
CA ARG A 164 25.06 25.26 34.17
C ARG A 164 24.55 26.64 33.70
N ASP A 165 23.59 26.66 32.79
CA ASP A 165 23.20 27.91 32.12
C ASP A 165 22.24 28.74 32.97
N ARG A 166 21.33 28.11 33.73
CA ARG A 166 20.29 28.80 34.52
C ARG A 166 20.59 28.92 36.01
N LEU A 167 21.25 27.92 36.62
CA LEU A 167 21.55 27.94 38.06
C LEU A 167 22.94 28.50 38.36
N GLU A 168 23.94 28.24 37.51
CA GLU A 168 25.32 28.67 37.75
C GLU A 168 25.69 29.98 37.03
N ARG A 169 25.23 30.20 35.80
CA ARG A 169 25.56 31.39 34.97
C ARG A 169 24.52 32.53 35.03
N GLY A 170 23.32 32.26 35.53
CA GLY A 170 22.28 33.27 35.78
C GLY A 170 21.50 33.75 34.55
N GLU A 171 21.47 33.00 33.45
CA GLU A 171 20.56 33.30 32.33
C GLU A 171 19.09 33.13 32.77
N GLY A 172 18.16 33.95 32.25
CA GLY A 172 16.79 34.11 32.74
C GLY A 172 16.07 32.81 33.15
N PHE A 173 15.93 32.54 34.45
CA PHE A 173 15.44 31.26 34.96
C PHE A 173 14.07 30.81 34.40
N PHE A 174 13.22 31.77 34.02
CA PHE A 174 11.86 31.53 33.51
C PHE A 174 11.75 31.40 31.99
N ASP A 175 12.86 31.47 31.26
CA ASP A 175 12.81 31.36 29.81
C ASP A 175 12.42 29.94 29.36
N PRO A 176 11.74 29.80 28.20
CA PRO A 176 11.36 28.49 27.67
C PRO A 176 12.57 27.59 27.40
N ILE A 177 12.51 26.35 27.87
CA ILE A 177 13.53 25.32 27.56
C ILE A 177 13.19 24.69 26.20
N LYS A 178 14.21 24.47 25.37
CA LYS A 178 14.05 23.84 24.07
C LYS A 178 13.55 22.40 24.25
N LYS A 179 12.41 22.08 23.64
CA LYS A 179 11.86 20.72 23.64
C LYS A 179 12.82 19.77 22.94
N ILE A 180 13.17 18.68 23.61
CA ILE A 180 13.96 17.59 23.03
C ILE A 180 13.03 16.79 22.11
N ASN A 181 13.30 16.83 20.81
CA ASN A 181 12.57 16.03 19.84
C ASN A 181 13.04 14.56 19.96
N LEU A 182 12.15 13.72 20.46
CA LEU A 182 12.35 12.28 20.62
C LEU A 182 11.65 11.55 19.48
N LYS A 183 12.36 10.61 18.85
CA LYS A 183 11.73 9.65 17.96
C LYS A 183 11.19 8.50 18.80
N THR A 184 9.91 8.22 18.67
CA THR A 184 9.20 7.11 19.30
C THR A 184 8.60 6.22 18.20
N PHE A 185 7.92 5.13 18.57
CA PHE A 185 7.19 4.30 17.61
C PHE A 185 6.14 5.11 16.80
N ASN A 186 5.63 6.22 17.34
CA ASN A 186 4.74 7.15 16.62
C ASN A 186 5.48 8.04 15.60
N THR A 187 6.81 8.13 15.67
CA THR A 187 7.64 8.95 14.77
C THR A 187 8.11 8.18 13.54
N THR A 188 7.73 6.89 13.41
CA THR A 188 8.09 6.02 12.26
C THR A 188 7.31 6.32 10.98
N VAL A 189 6.57 7.42 10.93
CA VAL A 189 6.07 7.94 9.67
C VAL A 189 7.08 9.00 9.22
N PRO A 190 8.01 8.71 8.28
CA PRO A 190 8.33 9.75 7.34
C PRO A 190 7.03 10.01 6.59
N LEU A 191 6.20 10.93 7.12
CA LEU A 191 5.25 11.63 6.27
C LEU A 191 6.14 12.18 5.16
N LYS A 192 6.12 11.54 3.98
CA LYS A 192 6.43 12.25 2.74
C LYS A 192 5.56 13.49 2.85
N LYS A 193 6.19 14.64 3.12
CA LYS A 193 5.53 15.89 3.45
C LYS A 193 4.58 16.24 2.31
N SER A 194 3.35 15.76 2.40
CA SER A 194 2.22 16.16 1.60
C SER A 194 1.49 17.21 2.41
N GLY A 195 1.79 18.47 2.13
CA GLY A 195 1.10 19.60 2.75
C GLY A 195 1.76 20.91 2.36
N LYS A 196 1.21 21.56 1.31
CA LYS A 196 1.51 22.88 0.71
C LYS A 196 2.12 22.89 -0.71
N ASN A 197 2.74 21.81 -1.20
CA ASN A 197 3.36 21.82 -2.55
C ASN A 197 2.46 21.43 -3.73
N LYS A 198 1.22 20.96 -3.53
CA LYS A 198 0.35 20.53 -4.65
C LYS A 198 -0.03 21.68 -5.59
N GLU A 199 -0.26 22.89 -5.07
CA GLU A 199 -0.50 24.09 -5.91
C GLU A 199 0.79 24.68 -6.50
N ILE A 200 1.92 24.51 -5.81
CA ILE A 200 3.21 25.10 -6.21
C ILE A 200 3.81 24.35 -7.42
N ILE A 201 3.62 23.02 -7.51
CA ILE A 201 4.11 22.21 -8.65
C ILE A 201 3.23 22.40 -9.89
N LEU A 202 1.90 22.59 -9.76
CA LEU A 202 1.01 22.88 -10.89
C LEU A 202 1.27 24.27 -11.50
N ARG A 203 1.65 25.26 -10.68
CA ARG A 203 2.10 26.58 -11.16
C ARG A 203 3.51 26.57 -11.74
N ALA A 204 4.33 25.57 -11.39
CA ALA A 204 5.68 25.41 -11.93
C ALA A 204 5.65 25.03 -13.41
N ASP A 205 4.80 24.10 -13.86
CA ASP A 205 4.74 23.69 -15.28
C ASP A 205 4.42 24.89 -16.20
N ARG A 206 3.34 25.67 -15.96
CA ARG A 206 2.98 26.76 -16.89
C ARG A 206 4.00 27.91 -16.91
N LYS A 207 4.61 28.23 -15.76
CA LYS A 207 5.68 29.25 -15.68
C LYS A 207 7.00 28.75 -16.26
N LEU A 208 7.36 27.48 -16.02
CA LEU A 208 8.55 26.85 -16.58
C LEU A 208 8.46 26.80 -18.10
N TYR A 209 7.31 26.40 -18.67
CA TYR A 209 7.10 26.42 -20.12
C TYR A 209 7.17 27.85 -20.68
N ALA A 210 6.53 28.82 -20.04
CA ALA A 210 6.63 30.23 -20.47
C ALA A 210 8.06 30.76 -20.42
N SER A 211 8.81 30.44 -19.35
CA SER A 211 10.23 30.78 -19.23
C SER A 211 11.09 30.08 -20.28
N MET A 212 10.85 28.79 -20.54
CA MET A 212 11.57 28.03 -21.56
C MET A 212 11.34 28.58 -22.97
N ILE A 213 10.12 29.02 -23.29
CA ILE A 213 9.79 29.65 -24.57
C ILE A 213 10.49 31.01 -24.70
N LEU A 214 10.39 31.87 -23.68
CA LEU A 214 11.09 33.17 -23.64
C LEU A 214 12.61 33.02 -23.80
N ILE A 215 13.17 31.96 -23.23
CA ILE A 215 14.62 31.71 -23.29
C ILE A 215 15.01 31.10 -24.63
N ALA A 216 14.19 30.21 -25.19
CA ALA A 216 14.43 29.68 -26.53
C ALA A 216 14.37 30.78 -27.58
N GLU A 217 13.47 31.75 -27.43
CA GLU A 217 13.37 32.94 -28.26
C GLU A 217 14.58 33.87 -28.08
N ASN A 218 14.97 34.18 -26.84
CA ASN A 218 16.11 35.06 -26.53
C ASN A 218 17.50 34.43 -26.77
N ARG A 219 17.60 33.11 -26.93
CA ARG A 219 18.87 32.38 -27.12
C ARG A 219 18.91 31.55 -28.41
N HIS A 220 17.98 31.77 -29.33
CA HIS A 220 17.87 31.05 -30.61
C HIS A 220 17.91 29.52 -30.47
N LEU A 221 17.31 28.95 -29.41
CA LEU A 221 17.26 27.50 -29.24
C LEU A 221 16.30 26.88 -30.25
N ASN A 222 16.70 25.74 -30.81
CA ASN A 222 15.83 24.97 -31.69
C ASN A 222 14.65 24.41 -30.88
N MET A 223 13.43 24.87 -31.17
CA MET A 223 12.23 24.42 -30.44
C MET A 223 11.94 22.93 -30.61
N LEU A 224 12.35 22.31 -31.72
CA LEU A 224 12.25 20.85 -31.88
C LEU A 224 13.15 20.12 -30.89
N ASP A 225 14.35 20.64 -30.64
CA ASP A 225 15.27 20.11 -29.63
C ASP A 225 14.64 20.25 -28.23
N VAL A 226 14.10 21.42 -27.89
CA VAL A 226 13.38 21.63 -26.62
C VAL A 226 12.26 20.59 -26.44
N PHE A 227 11.40 20.39 -27.44
CA PHE A 227 10.29 19.43 -27.34
C PHE A 227 10.71 17.95 -27.42
N SER A 228 11.99 17.65 -27.68
CA SER A 228 12.57 16.32 -27.54
C SER A 228 12.77 15.89 -26.07
N HIS A 229 12.71 16.84 -25.14
CA HIS A 229 12.79 16.60 -23.71
C HIS A 229 11.40 16.59 -23.04
N PRO A 230 11.24 15.96 -21.86
CA PRO A 230 9.98 15.95 -21.13
C PRO A 230 9.60 17.31 -20.52
N LEU A 231 10.56 18.24 -20.42
CA LEU A 231 10.41 19.59 -19.89
C LEU A 231 10.06 19.61 -18.40
N GLY A 232 10.72 18.73 -17.65
CA GLY A 232 10.54 18.58 -16.22
C GLY A 232 11.12 17.26 -15.70
N PRO A 233 11.31 17.13 -14.38
CA PRO A 233 11.91 15.95 -13.77
C PRO A 233 11.05 14.69 -13.92
N LEU A 234 9.77 14.84 -14.27
CA LEU A 234 8.82 13.75 -14.48
C LEU A 234 8.05 13.96 -15.79
N PRO A 235 7.88 12.92 -16.63
CA PRO A 235 7.07 13.03 -17.84
C PRO A 235 5.59 13.12 -17.47
N ARG A 236 5.01 14.31 -17.53
CA ARG A 236 3.63 14.61 -17.06
C ARG A 236 2.53 13.89 -17.84
N SER A 237 2.85 13.37 -19.03
CA SER A 237 1.98 12.51 -19.83
C SER A 237 1.86 11.09 -19.26
N LEU A 238 2.81 10.65 -18.43
CA LEU A 238 2.88 9.31 -17.84
C LEU A 238 2.90 9.34 -16.29
N ALA A 239 3.41 10.38 -15.65
CA ALA A 239 3.59 10.43 -14.21
C ALA A 239 2.62 11.41 -13.54
N ASN A 240 2.17 11.06 -12.34
CA ASN A 240 1.52 11.98 -11.41
C ASN A 240 2.57 12.93 -10.77
N PRO A 241 2.15 14.06 -10.15
CA PRO A 241 3.09 15.00 -9.53
C PRO A 241 3.98 14.41 -8.42
N ASP A 242 3.56 13.29 -7.82
CA ASP A 242 4.30 12.58 -6.77
C ASP A 242 5.25 11.50 -7.32
N GLY A 243 5.36 11.37 -8.65
CA GLY A 243 6.17 10.34 -9.31
C GLY A 243 5.47 8.99 -9.44
N SER A 244 4.23 8.83 -8.97
CA SER A 244 3.46 7.60 -9.18
C SER A 244 2.97 7.49 -10.63
N ILE A 245 2.73 6.25 -11.09
CA ILE A 245 2.17 6.01 -12.41
C ILE A 245 0.73 6.52 -12.51
N LYS A 246 0.35 7.02 -13.69
CA LYS A 246 -1.04 7.28 -14.02
C LYS A 246 -1.77 5.96 -14.17
N LYS A 247 -3.02 5.92 -13.70
CA LYS A 247 -3.89 4.74 -13.81
C LYS A 247 -4.98 4.99 -14.85
N THR A 248 -5.42 3.91 -15.46
CA THR A 248 -6.59 3.88 -16.35
C THR A 248 -7.49 2.72 -15.95
N SER A 249 -8.78 2.82 -16.25
CA SER A 249 -9.73 1.79 -15.86
C SER A 249 -9.61 0.56 -16.77
N LYS A 250 -9.07 -0.54 -16.25
CA LYS A 250 -9.09 -1.84 -16.93
C LYS A 250 -10.51 -2.41 -17.06
N THR A 251 -11.40 -2.11 -16.12
CA THR A 251 -12.78 -2.63 -16.13
C THR A 251 -13.59 -2.12 -17.32
N VAL A 252 -13.29 -0.92 -17.83
CA VAL A 252 -13.93 -0.38 -19.04
C VAL A 252 -13.58 -1.22 -20.27
N LEU A 253 -12.33 -1.69 -20.38
CA LEU A 253 -11.91 -2.60 -21.44
C LEU A 253 -12.62 -3.95 -21.32
N GLY A 254 -12.66 -4.54 -20.12
CA GLY A 254 -13.35 -5.80 -19.87
C GLY A 254 -14.84 -5.75 -20.23
N LYS A 255 -15.55 -4.72 -19.79
CA LYS A 255 -16.98 -4.50 -20.11
C LYS A 255 -17.24 -4.35 -21.61
N HIS A 256 -16.34 -3.67 -22.33
CA HIS A 256 -16.49 -3.52 -23.77
C HIS A 256 -16.30 -4.85 -24.52
N LEU A 257 -15.30 -5.64 -24.14
CA LEU A 257 -15.10 -6.97 -24.71
C LEU A 257 -16.32 -7.87 -24.42
N GLU A 258 -16.79 -7.91 -23.18
CA GLU A 258 -17.98 -8.68 -22.80
C GLU A 258 -19.23 -8.27 -23.60
N SER A 259 -19.39 -6.98 -23.94
CA SER A 259 -20.54 -6.50 -24.71
C SER A 259 -20.61 -7.01 -26.15
N LEU A 260 -19.55 -7.67 -26.64
CA LEU A 260 -19.51 -8.26 -27.98
C LEU A 260 -20.28 -9.59 -28.07
N ILE A 261 -20.60 -10.21 -26.94
CA ILE A 261 -21.34 -11.48 -26.89
C ILE A 261 -22.46 -11.45 -25.86
N SER A 262 -23.41 -12.39 -25.97
CA SER A 262 -24.35 -12.67 -24.90
C SER A 262 -23.76 -13.70 -23.92
N PRO A 263 -23.93 -13.53 -22.60
CA PRO A 263 -23.49 -14.53 -21.61
C PRO A 263 -24.23 -15.86 -21.75
N GLU A 264 -23.57 -16.94 -21.32
CA GLU A 264 -24.14 -18.30 -21.23
C GLU A 264 -24.87 -18.55 -19.91
N ASP A 265 -25.68 -19.61 -19.89
CA ASP A 265 -26.32 -20.15 -18.68
C ASP A 265 -25.32 -20.81 -17.72
N GLU A 266 -25.61 -20.77 -16.41
CA GLU A 266 -24.69 -21.28 -15.38
C GLU A 266 -24.59 -22.82 -15.29
N ASN A 267 -25.49 -23.57 -15.93
CA ASN A 267 -25.62 -25.01 -15.76
C ASN A 267 -24.79 -25.80 -16.80
N ILE A 268 -23.47 -25.76 -16.66
CA ILE A 268 -22.54 -26.52 -17.52
C ILE A 268 -22.17 -27.87 -16.86
N SER A 269 -22.36 -28.98 -17.57
CA SER A 269 -22.04 -30.33 -17.07
C SER A 269 -20.53 -30.65 -17.13
N SER A 270 -20.02 -31.30 -16.09
CA SER A 270 -18.61 -31.72 -15.90
C SER A 270 -17.61 -30.56 -16.00
N SER A 271 -17.56 -29.73 -14.95
CA SER A 271 -16.65 -28.58 -14.86
C SER A 271 -15.47 -28.81 -13.92
N ALA A 272 -14.29 -28.31 -14.28
CA ALA A 272 -13.26 -27.94 -13.34
C ALA A 272 -13.40 -26.45 -13.01
N THR A 273 -13.30 -26.05 -11.74
CA THR A 273 -13.43 -24.64 -11.33
C THR A 273 -12.10 -24.09 -10.85
N ILE A 274 -11.64 -22.99 -11.44
CA ILE A 274 -10.39 -22.31 -11.05
C ILE A 274 -10.72 -20.94 -10.48
N ILE A 275 -10.34 -20.67 -9.24
CA ILE A 275 -10.78 -19.52 -8.46
C ILE A 275 -9.60 -18.58 -8.20
N ASP A 276 -9.83 -17.30 -8.47
CA ASP A 276 -8.95 -16.21 -8.01
C ASP A 276 -9.06 -16.07 -6.49
N GLY A 277 -8.07 -16.62 -5.78
CA GLY A 277 -8.11 -16.75 -4.34
C GLY A 277 -7.98 -15.41 -3.62
N MET A 278 -7.17 -14.47 -4.15
CA MET A 278 -7.05 -13.16 -3.51
C MET A 278 -8.29 -12.30 -3.71
N ALA A 279 -8.98 -12.42 -4.85
CA ALA A 279 -10.28 -11.79 -5.04
C ALA A 279 -11.34 -12.33 -4.06
N LEU A 280 -11.33 -13.64 -3.79
CA LEU A 280 -12.21 -14.26 -2.79
C LEU A 280 -11.90 -13.76 -1.38
N ILE A 281 -10.62 -13.77 -0.98
CA ILE A 281 -10.19 -13.29 0.35
C ILE A 281 -10.56 -11.81 0.57
N GLN A 282 -10.39 -10.95 -0.43
CA GLN A 282 -10.70 -9.53 -0.30
C GLN A 282 -12.20 -9.23 -0.09
N LYS A 283 -13.10 -10.12 -0.53
CA LYS A 283 -14.55 -9.99 -0.35
C LYS A 283 -15.02 -10.40 1.06
N LEU A 284 -14.16 -11.00 1.87
CA LEU A 284 -14.49 -11.51 3.19
C LEU A 284 -14.40 -10.47 4.30
N HIS A 285 -15.13 -10.75 5.39
CA HIS A 285 -15.03 -10.05 6.66
C HIS A 285 -14.44 -10.99 7.72
N GLY A 286 -13.15 -10.82 8.01
CA GLY A 286 -12.44 -11.64 9.01
C GLY A 286 -12.48 -11.12 10.44
N GLU A 287 -13.00 -9.91 10.69
CA GLU A 287 -12.93 -9.27 12.01
C GLU A 287 -13.60 -10.09 13.12
N ASN A 288 -12.92 -10.17 14.26
CA ASN A 288 -13.31 -10.91 15.46
C ASN A 288 -13.42 -12.44 15.31
N ARG A 289 -13.07 -13.00 14.15
CA ARG A 289 -12.94 -14.46 13.95
C ARG A 289 -11.55 -14.95 14.34
N THR A 290 -11.45 -16.22 14.67
CA THR A 290 -10.14 -16.90 14.70
C THR A 290 -9.68 -17.21 13.28
N PHE A 291 -8.38 -17.41 13.07
CA PHE A 291 -7.88 -17.87 11.77
C PHE A 291 -8.42 -19.26 11.41
N ASP A 292 -8.71 -20.11 12.41
CA ASP A 292 -9.33 -21.41 12.23
C ASP A 292 -10.77 -21.30 11.67
N GLU A 293 -11.60 -20.45 12.28
CA GLU A 293 -12.96 -20.13 11.83
C GLU A 293 -12.95 -19.49 10.43
N LEU A 294 -11.95 -18.62 10.17
CA LEU A 294 -11.76 -18.02 8.86
C LEU A 294 -11.43 -19.07 7.81
N SER A 295 -10.50 -19.99 8.12
CA SER A 295 -10.10 -21.07 7.21
C SER A 295 -11.29 -21.94 6.81
N ASP A 296 -12.10 -22.35 7.80
CA ASP A 296 -13.33 -23.11 7.56
C ASP A 296 -14.34 -22.34 6.71
N SER A 297 -14.52 -21.05 6.99
CA SER A 297 -15.41 -20.18 6.20
C SER A 297 -14.94 -20.05 4.75
N ILE A 298 -13.63 -19.94 4.51
CA ILE A 298 -13.06 -19.84 3.16
C ILE A 298 -13.23 -21.17 2.42
N LEU A 299 -12.89 -22.30 3.06
CA LEU A 299 -13.04 -23.62 2.45
C LEU A 299 -14.48 -23.88 2.02
N ASN A 300 -15.46 -23.58 2.88
CA ASN A 300 -16.87 -23.72 2.52
C ASN A 300 -17.25 -22.85 1.32
N GLN A 301 -16.71 -21.63 1.21
CA GLN A 301 -16.97 -20.77 0.04
C GLN A 301 -16.33 -21.31 -1.23
N ILE A 302 -15.12 -21.87 -1.16
CA ILE A 302 -14.45 -22.53 -2.30
C ILE A 302 -15.30 -23.69 -2.80
N LEU A 303 -15.71 -24.58 -1.88
CA LEU A 303 -16.50 -25.77 -2.20
C LEU A 303 -17.89 -25.42 -2.73
N ASN A 304 -18.49 -24.30 -2.30
CA ASN A 304 -19.75 -23.79 -2.83
C ASN A 304 -19.57 -23.13 -4.20
N CYS A 305 -18.49 -22.39 -4.42
CA CYS A 305 -18.18 -21.81 -5.73
C CYS A 305 -17.99 -22.89 -6.81
N GLY A 306 -17.36 -24.01 -6.45
CA GLY A 306 -17.17 -25.19 -7.30
C GLY A 306 -18.17 -26.31 -7.03
N TYR A 307 -19.40 -26.01 -6.63
CA TYR A 307 -20.37 -27.05 -6.21
C TYR A 307 -20.64 -28.12 -7.28
N HIS A 308 -20.65 -27.74 -8.56
CA HIS A 308 -20.84 -28.66 -9.69
C HIS A 308 -19.55 -29.26 -10.25
N SER A 309 -18.41 -29.04 -9.58
CA SER A 309 -17.08 -29.35 -10.11
C SER A 309 -16.41 -30.47 -9.34
N GLN A 310 -15.88 -31.44 -10.08
CA GLN A 310 -15.09 -32.54 -9.52
C GLN A 310 -13.71 -32.05 -9.06
N ARG A 311 -13.13 -31.13 -9.84
CA ARG A 311 -11.84 -30.48 -9.57
C ARG A 311 -12.07 -29.00 -9.25
N ILE A 312 -11.46 -28.54 -8.16
CA ILE A 312 -11.49 -27.14 -7.74
C ILE A 312 -10.06 -26.68 -7.50
N ASP A 313 -9.66 -25.58 -8.12
CA ASP A 313 -8.34 -24.98 -7.97
C ASP A 313 -8.51 -23.60 -7.34
N ILE A 314 -7.77 -23.31 -6.26
CA ILE A 314 -7.66 -21.95 -5.73
C ILE A 314 -6.23 -21.43 -5.87
N VAL A 315 -6.11 -20.31 -6.58
CA VAL A 315 -4.85 -19.72 -6.98
C VAL A 315 -4.63 -18.40 -6.25
N PHE A 316 -3.52 -18.30 -5.53
CA PHE A 316 -3.10 -17.11 -4.78
C PHE A 316 -1.88 -16.45 -5.41
N ASP A 317 -1.73 -15.15 -5.17
CA ASP A 317 -0.51 -14.41 -5.46
C ASP A 317 0.68 -14.96 -4.64
N THR A 318 1.88 -14.87 -5.19
CA THR A 318 3.14 -15.10 -4.48
C THR A 318 3.83 -13.75 -4.25
N TYR A 319 4.12 -13.42 -2.99
CA TYR A 319 4.73 -12.14 -2.64
C TYR A 319 6.24 -12.30 -2.42
N ARG A 320 7.04 -11.53 -3.18
CA ARG A 320 8.51 -11.50 -3.13
C ARG A 320 9.00 -10.09 -2.79
N ASP A 321 10.21 -10.01 -2.23
CA ASP A 321 10.84 -8.75 -1.82
C ASP A 321 11.20 -7.87 -3.02
N LYS A 322 11.92 -8.44 -4.00
CA LYS A 322 12.22 -7.79 -5.28
C LYS A 322 11.08 -8.05 -6.26
N SER A 323 10.24 -7.06 -6.49
CA SER A 323 9.11 -7.17 -7.41
C SER A 323 8.82 -5.83 -8.08
N ILE A 324 8.57 -5.85 -9.38
CA ILE A 324 8.09 -4.67 -10.16
C ILE A 324 6.70 -4.18 -9.70
N LYS A 325 5.98 -4.98 -8.90
CA LYS A 325 4.67 -4.65 -8.31
C LYS A 325 4.79 -3.92 -6.96
N SER A 326 5.99 -3.82 -6.40
CA SER A 326 6.24 -3.16 -5.10
C SER A 326 5.61 -1.77 -5.04
N ALA A 327 5.80 -0.93 -6.06
CA ALA A 327 5.21 0.40 -6.13
C ALA A 327 3.67 0.39 -6.08
N GLU A 328 3.01 -0.52 -6.81
CA GLU A 328 1.55 -0.66 -6.77
C GLU A 328 1.07 -1.15 -5.40
N ARG A 329 1.78 -2.12 -4.80
CA ARG A 329 1.50 -2.66 -3.47
C ARG A 329 1.62 -1.56 -2.40
N LEU A 330 2.67 -0.74 -2.46
CA LEU A 330 2.86 0.43 -1.60
C LEU A 330 1.75 1.47 -1.78
N SER A 331 1.27 1.70 -3.02
CA SER A 331 0.16 2.62 -3.26
C SER A 331 -1.18 2.15 -2.62
N ARG A 332 -1.33 0.83 -2.44
CA ARG A 332 -2.52 0.20 -1.82
C ARG A 332 -2.39 0.05 -0.30
N GLY A 333 -1.17 0.13 0.25
CA GLY A 333 -0.87 -0.01 1.68
C GLY A 333 -0.17 1.22 2.24
N SER A 334 -0.92 2.14 2.86
CA SER A 334 -0.33 3.20 3.67
C SER A 334 0.13 2.65 5.02
N GLU A 335 1.44 2.64 5.25
CA GLU A 335 2.13 2.83 6.54
C GLU A 335 1.31 2.49 7.81
N GLU A 336 1.34 1.23 8.22
CA GLU A 336 1.14 0.72 9.60
C GLU A 336 1.16 -0.83 9.54
N GLU A 337 2.31 -1.40 9.15
CA GLU A 337 2.49 -2.85 9.07
C GLU A 337 2.29 -3.50 10.44
N ILE A 338 1.29 -4.39 10.53
CA ILE A 338 1.22 -5.42 11.56
C ILE A 338 1.83 -6.67 10.94
N SER A 339 3.10 -6.96 11.24
CA SER A 339 3.72 -8.23 10.86
C SER A 339 3.51 -9.24 12.00
N PHE A 340 2.62 -10.22 11.80
CA PHE A 340 2.58 -11.37 12.69
C PHE A 340 3.85 -12.20 12.46
N LYS A 341 4.59 -12.59 13.51
CA LYS A 341 5.71 -13.54 13.35
C LYS A 341 5.22 -14.83 12.70
N ASN A 342 4.13 -15.39 13.22
CA ASN A 342 3.40 -16.55 12.67
C ASN A 342 1.88 -16.36 12.84
N ILE A 343 1.10 -16.91 11.90
CA ILE A 343 -0.36 -17.03 12.01
C ILE A 343 -0.68 -18.42 12.57
N LYS A 344 -1.42 -18.49 13.67
CA LYS A 344 -1.86 -19.73 14.30
C LYS A 344 -3.39 -19.77 14.42
N SER A 345 -3.95 -20.98 14.49
CA SER A 345 -5.39 -21.25 14.49
C SER A 345 -6.17 -20.43 15.52
N GLY A 346 -5.67 -20.36 16.76
CA GLY A 346 -6.33 -19.65 17.87
C GLY A 346 -6.24 -18.12 17.85
N HIS A 347 -5.44 -17.53 16.96
CA HIS A 347 -5.29 -16.07 16.92
C HIS A 347 -6.58 -15.40 16.40
N ARG A 348 -7.05 -14.36 17.10
CA ARG A 348 -8.19 -13.55 16.65
C ARG A 348 -7.76 -12.43 15.73
N ILE A 349 -8.53 -12.23 14.67
CA ILE A 349 -8.30 -11.18 13.68
C ILE A 349 -8.93 -9.88 14.18
N ILE A 350 -8.09 -8.93 14.63
CA ILE A 350 -8.57 -7.64 15.14
C ILE A 350 -8.88 -6.67 14.00
N LYS A 351 -8.00 -6.59 12.99
CA LYS A 351 -8.13 -5.65 11.86
C LYS A 351 -7.86 -6.34 10.53
N TRP A 352 -8.90 -6.93 9.94
CA TRP A 352 -8.81 -7.71 8.70
C TRP A 352 -8.18 -6.92 7.54
N ARG A 353 -8.61 -5.68 7.32
CA ARG A 353 -8.08 -4.86 6.22
C ARG A 353 -6.59 -4.56 6.35
N ARG A 354 -6.06 -4.45 7.58
CA ARG A 354 -4.63 -4.20 7.80
C ARG A 354 -3.78 -5.43 7.55
N LEU A 355 -4.29 -6.61 7.91
CA LEU A 355 -3.64 -7.89 7.57
C LEU A 355 -3.44 -8.01 6.05
N LEU A 356 -4.44 -7.60 5.26
CA LEU A 356 -4.39 -7.62 3.79
C LEU A 356 -3.61 -6.44 3.17
N GLN A 357 -2.87 -5.64 3.95
CA GLN A 357 -2.00 -4.60 3.41
C GLN A 357 -0.53 -5.05 3.34
N SER A 358 -0.08 -5.93 4.24
CA SER A 358 1.30 -6.42 4.28
C SER A 358 1.50 -7.64 3.37
N ASN A 359 2.57 -7.63 2.58
CA ASN A 359 2.95 -8.77 1.71
C ASN A 359 3.28 -10.01 2.54
N ASP A 360 4.06 -9.83 3.62
CA ASP A 360 4.43 -10.89 4.55
C ASP A 360 3.19 -11.51 5.21
N SER A 361 2.24 -10.67 5.66
CA SER A 361 0.98 -11.15 6.24
C SER A 361 0.13 -11.94 5.25
N LYS A 362 0.10 -11.55 3.96
CA LYS A 362 -0.64 -12.30 2.93
C LYS A 362 0.02 -13.64 2.63
N ASN A 363 1.34 -13.69 2.48
CA ASN A 363 2.09 -14.93 2.33
C ASN A 363 1.79 -15.89 3.50
N LYS A 364 1.92 -15.39 4.73
CA LYS A 364 1.62 -16.17 5.95
C LYS A 364 0.18 -16.64 6.00
N LEU A 365 -0.77 -15.80 5.59
CA LEU A 365 -2.18 -16.16 5.55
C LEU A 365 -2.43 -17.27 4.53
N THR A 366 -1.91 -17.15 3.31
CA THR A 366 -2.10 -18.18 2.28
C THR A 366 -1.46 -19.50 2.67
N THR A 367 -0.27 -19.47 3.28
CA THR A 367 0.40 -20.67 3.80
C THR A 367 -0.44 -21.31 4.90
N PHE A 368 -0.87 -20.54 5.91
CA PHE A 368 -1.73 -21.05 6.99
C PHE A 368 -3.02 -21.68 6.47
N LEU A 369 -3.70 -21.04 5.50
CA LEU A 369 -4.93 -21.56 4.92
C LEU A 369 -4.70 -22.91 4.27
N VAL A 370 -3.70 -23.02 3.39
CA VAL A 370 -3.41 -24.26 2.67
C VAL A 370 -2.94 -25.37 3.59
N GLU A 371 -2.10 -25.07 4.59
CA GLU A 371 -1.71 -26.04 5.63
C GLU A 371 -2.92 -26.53 6.43
N SER A 372 -3.79 -25.61 6.88
CA SER A 372 -4.96 -25.97 7.66
C SER A 372 -5.96 -26.84 6.89
N TRP A 373 -6.05 -26.71 5.56
CA TRP A 373 -6.93 -27.53 4.71
C TRP A 373 -6.44 -28.96 4.52
N GLN A 374 -5.18 -29.24 4.82
CA GLN A 374 -4.61 -30.59 4.80
C GLN A 374 -4.94 -31.40 6.07
N GLU A 375 -5.45 -30.75 7.11
CA GLU A 375 -5.92 -31.42 8.32
C GLU A 375 -7.12 -32.33 8.03
N GLU A 376 -7.18 -33.48 8.71
CA GLU A 376 -8.17 -34.54 8.44
C GLU A 376 -9.62 -34.05 8.53
N ASN A 377 -9.93 -33.21 9.52
CA ASN A 377 -11.26 -32.60 9.71
C ASN A 377 -11.74 -31.79 8.49
N ARG A 378 -10.83 -31.08 7.81
CA ARG A 378 -11.13 -30.26 6.63
C ARG A 378 -11.06 -31.05 5.34
N ARG A 379 -10.11 -31.98 5.21
CA ARG A 379 -10.05 -32.92 4.08
C ARG A 379 -11.34 -33.71 3.91
N ARG A 380 -11.96 -34.15 5.01
CA ARG A 380 -13.26 -34.82 4.99
C ARG A 380 -14.39 -33.96 4.39
N LYS A 381 -14.31 -32.62 4.45
CA LYS A 381 -15.31 -31.71 3.84
C LYS A 381 -15.22 -31.65 2.32
N ILE A 382 -14.05 -31.97 1.75
CA ILE A 382 -13.83 -32.01 0.30
C ILE A 382 -14.60 -33.18 -0.33
N ALA A 383 -14.79 -34.26 0.44
CA ALA A 383 -15.53 -35.46 0.07
C ALA A 383 -14.90 -36.18 -1.14
N ASP A 384 -15.67 -36.44 -2.19
CA ASP A 384 -15.27 -37.15 -3.41
C ASP A 384 -14.56 -36.25 -4.44
N ARG A 385 -14.37 -34.96 -4.13
CA ARG A 385 -13.73 -33.98 -5.02
C ARG A 385 -12.23 -33.85 -4.78
N THR A 386 -11.55 -33.15 -5.68
CA THR A 386 -10.12 -32.82 -5.58
C THR A 386 -9.93 -31.30 -5.50
N LEU A 387 -9.19 -30.84 -4.48
CA LEU A 387 -8.85 -29.43 -4.30
C LEU A 387 -7.36 -29.20 -4.60
N PHE A 388 -7.05 -28.37 -5.58
CA PHE A 388 -5.70 -27.85 -5.81
C PHE A 388 -5.57 -26.48 -5.15
N ALA A 389 -4.55 -26.27 -4.34
CA ALA A 389 -4.32 -25.00 -3.67
C ALA A 389 -2.87 -24.55 -3.81
N THR A 390 -2.67 -23.31 -4.25
CA THR A 390 -1.31 -22.77 -4.41
C THR A 390 -0.85 -22.03 -3.16
N TYR A 391 0.43 -22.07 -2.81
CA TYR A 391 1.02 -21.19 -1.79
C TYR A 391 2.53 -21.10 -2.01
N SER A 392 3.14 -19.92 -1.78
CA SER A 392 4.60 -19.74 -1.86
C SER A 392 5.25 -20.31 -3.14
N GLY A 393 4.62 -20.13 -4.31
CA GLY A 393 5.10 -20.68 -5.60
C GLY A 393 4.87 -22.18 -5.82
N LYS A 394 4.38 -22.92 -4.83
CA LYS A 394 4.00 -24.34 -4.93
C LYS A 394 2.51 -24.50 -5.22
N CYS A 395 2.12 -25.74 -5.54
CA CYS A 395 0.75 -26.22 -5.60
C CYS A 395 0.65 -27.57 -4.89
N ILE A 396 -0.41 -27.75 -4.11
CA ILE A 396 -0.72 -29.01 -3.45
C ILE A 396 -2.09 -29.50 -3.89
N GLU A 397 -2.22 -30.82 -4.10
CA GLU A 397 -3.48 -31.51 -4.25
C GLU A 397 -3.97 -31.98 -2.87
N ILE A 398 -5.24 -31.77 -2.58
CA ILE A 398 -5.88 -32.15 -1.33
C ILE A 398 -7.16 -32.95 -1.65
N THR A 399 -7.22 -34.17 -1.14
CA THR A 399 -8.37 -35.08 -1.26
C THR A 399 -8.81 -35.54 0.13
N ALA A 400 -9.93 -36.25 0.22
CA ALA A 400 -10.35 -36.87 1.48
C ALA A 400 -9.34 -37.90 2.03
N SER A 401 -8.52 -38.53 1.18
CA SER A 401 -7.55 -39.55 1.59
C SER A 401 -6.19 -38.97 1.99
N GLY A 402 -5.74 -37.86 1.40
CA GLY A 402 -4.46 -37.25 1.74
C GLY A 402 -4.17 -35.96 0.98
N SER A 403 -2.93 -35.49 1.08
CA SER A 403 -2.42 -34.35 0.31
C SER A 403 -1.04 -34.66 -0.28
N HIS A 404 -0.73 -34.11 -1.45
CA HIS A 404 0.56 -34.29 -2.12
C HIS A 404 0.94 -33.07 -2.98
N ASP A 405 2.23 -32.80 -3.08
CA ASP A 405 2.76 -31.72 -3.91
C ASP A 405 2.56 -32.02 -5.41
N VAL A 406 2.21 -31.00 -6.19
CA VAL A 406 1.97 -31.09 -7.64
C VAL A 406 2.99 -30.21 -8.37
N GLU A 407 4.13 -30.81 -8.71
CA GLU A 407 5.25 -30.11 -9.35
C GLU A 407 4.85 -29.47 -10.69
N ASP A 408 3.97 -30.11 -11.45
CA ASP A 408 3.43 -29.63 -12.73
C ASP A 408 2.62 -28.32 -12.61
N LEU A 409 2.19 -27.96 -11.39
CA LEU A 409 1.47 -26.71 -11.09
C LEU A 409 2.29 -25.76 -10.20
N ALA A 410 3.52 -26.13 -9.84
CA ALA A 410 4.46 -25.19 -9.23
C ALA A 410 4.87 -24.13 -10.25
N SER A 411 5.00 -22.87 -9.81
CA SER A 411 5.31 -21.77 -10.71
C SER A 411 6.10 -20.64 -10.07
N SER A 412 6.99 -20.02 -10.86
CA SER A 412 7.69 -18.79 -10.50
C SER A 412 6.91 -17.51 -10.85
N GLN A 413 5.70 -17.61 -11.40
CA GLN A 413 4.84 -16.43 -11.63
C GLN A 413 4.34 -15.85 -10.29
N GLU A 414 4.37 -14.52 -10.15
CA GLU A 414 3.95 -13.85 -8.92
C GLU A 414 2.42 -13.67 -8.82
N GLU A 415 1.74 -13.44 -9.94
CA GLU A 415 0.34 -13.03 -9.95
C GLU A 415 -0.60 -14.23 -10.11
N ALA A 416 -1.71 -14.24 -9.36
CA ALA A 416 -2.74 -15.26 -9.51
C ALA A 416 -3.29 -15.31 -10.94
N ASP A 417 -3.47 -14.16 -11.61
CA ASP A 417 -4.04 -14.07 -12.95
C ASP A 417 -3.26 -14.88 -14.02
N THR A 418 -1.93 -14.81 -13.98
CA THR A 418 -1.02 -15.57 -14.85
C THR A 418 -0.95 -17.03 -14.44
N ARG A 419 -0.84 -17.32 -13.13
CA ARG A 419 -0.80 -18.70 -12.61
C ARG A 419 -2.07 -19.48 -12.93
N MET A 420 -3.24 -18.83 -12.88
CA MET A 420 -4.51 -19.45 -13.24
C MET A 420 -4.48 -20.07 -14.65
N MET A 421 -3.72 -19.50 -15.59
CA MET A 421 -3.61 -20.04 -16.95
C MET A 421 -2.92 -21.41 -16.99
N LEU A 422 -1.94 -21.64 -16.11
CA LEU A 422 -1.29 -22.94 -15.95
C LEU A 422 -2.27 -23.99 -15.41
N HIS A 423 -3.10 -23.60 -14.44
CA HIS A 423 -4.17 -24.46 -13.91
C HIS A 423 -5.23 -24.77 -14.98
N ILE A 424 -5.58 -23.80 -15.84
CA ILE A 424 -6.48 -24.03 -16.99
C ILE A 424 -5.87 -25.07 -17.94
N LYS A 425 -4.57 -24.95 -18.26
CA LYS A 425 -3.84 -25.91 -19.10
C LYS A 425 -3.90 -27.32 -18.55
N ASN A 426 -3.65 -27.49 -17.26
CA ASN A 426 -3.65 -28.80 -16.63
C ASN A 426 -5.08 -29.37 -16.53
N ALA A 427 -6.07 -28.56 -16.13
CA ALA A 427 -7.47 -29.00 -16.09
C ALA A 427 -8.01 -29.38 -17.48
N ALA A 428 -7.56 -28.72 -18.55
CA ALA A 428 -7.98 -29.03 -19.93
C ALA A 428 -7.53 -30.41 -20.42
N MET A 429 -6.61 -31.09 -19.73
CA MET A 429 -6.20 -32.45 -20.09
C MET A 429 -7.27 -33.49 -19.73
N GLU A 430 -8.12 -33.19 -18.75
CA GLU A 430 -9.10 -34.14 -18.19
C GLU A 430 -10.56 -33.67 -18.35
N TYR A 431 -10.79 -32.36 -18.35
CA TYR A 431 -12.13 -31.78 -18.28
C TYR A 431 -12.51 -31.07 -19.57
N SER A 432 -13.71 -31.34 -20.09
CA SER A 432 -14.24 -30.70 -21.29
C SER A 432 -14.70 -29.27 -21.06
N ASN A 433 -15.09 -28.90 -19.84
CA ASN A 433 -15.51 -27.55 -19.50
C ASN A 433 -14.72 -27.03 -18.29
N ILE A 434 -14.19 -25.82 -18.39
CA ILE A 434 -13.38 -25.19 -17.33
C ILE A 434 -14.00 -23.84 -17.02
N ILE A 435 -14.30 -23.61 -15.74
CA ILE A 435 -14.92 -22.37 -15.26
C ILE A 435 -13.90 -21.61 -14.41
N CYS A 436 -13.45 -20.47 -14.90
CA CYS A 436 -12.60 -19.55 -14.16
C CYS A 436 -13.45 -18.52 -13.42
N VAL A 437 -13.34 -18.43 -12.11
CA VAL A 437 -14.06 -17.47 -11.28
C VAL A 437 -13.13 -16.29 -10.99
N SER A 438 -13.28 -15.21 -11.75
CA SER A 438 -12.54 -13.96 -11.50
C SER A 438 -13.27 -12.75 -12.10
N ASP A 439 -13.34 -11.66 -11.33
CA ASP A 439 -13.79 -10.36 -11.81
C ASP A 439 -12.64 -9.53 -12.44
N ASP A 440 -11.41 -10.05 -12.45
CA ASP A 440 -10.27 -9.32 -13.00
C ASP A 440 -10.27 -9.34 -14.54
N THR A 441 -10.04 -8.16 -15.14
CA THR A 441 -9.88 -8.02 -16.59
C THR A 441 -8.57 -8.62 -17.09
N ASP A 442 -7.54 -8.69 -16.25
CA ASP A 442 -6.27 -9.34 -16.61
C ASP A 442 -6.48 -10.83 -16.92
N VAL A 443 -7.30 -11.54 -16.13
CA VAL A 443 -7.68 -12.95 -16.39
C VAL A 443 -8.42 -13.09 -17.72
N LEU A 444 -9.36 -12.19 -18.03
CA LEU A 444 -10.08 -12.19 -19.31
C LEU A 444 -9.13 -12.04 -20.51
N ILE A 445 -8.19 -11.10 -20.44
CA ILE A 445 -7.23 -10.83 -21.52
C ILE A 445 -6.31 -12.03 -21.73
N LEU A 446 -5.83 -12.64 -20.64
CA LEU A 446 -4.96 -13.81 -20.71
C LEU A 446 -5.71 -15.03 -21.25
N ALA A 447 -6.93 -15.28 -20.80
CA ALA A 447 -7.78 -16.39 -21.29
C ALA A 447 -8.04 -16.27 -22.79
N LEU A 448 -8.38 -15.06 -23.27
CA LEU A 448 -8.54 -14.78 -24.70
C LEU A 448 -7.25 -15.05 -25.48
N TYR A 449 -6.12 -14.56 -24.99
CA TYR A 449 -4.81 -14.79 -25.61
C TYR A 449 -4.50 -16.28 -25.73
N ILE A 450 -4.57 -17.06 -24.64
CA ILE A 450 -4.24 -18.49 -24.68
C ILE A 450 -5.23 -19.29 -25.53
N SER A 451 -6.52 -18.91 -25.52
CA SER A 451 -7.54 -19.59 -26.32
C SER A 451 -7.33 -19.38 -27.82
N SER A 452 -6.77 -18.24 -28.23
CA SER A 452 -6.44 -17.97 -29.64
C SER A 452 -5.09 -18.55 -30.07
N LYS A 453 -4.12 -18.60 -29.16
CA LYS A 453 -2.74 -19.02 -29.43
C LYS A 453 -2.62 -20.54 -29.54
N PHE A 454 -3.36 -21.28 -28.73
CA PHE A 454 -3.30 -22.73 -28.65
C PHE A 454 -4.64 -23.35 -29.06
N ARG A 455 -4.61 -24.59 -29.54
CA ARG A 455 -5.84 -25.35 -29.80
C ARG A 455 -6.23 -26.09 -28.53
N TRP A 456 -7.44 -25.83 -28.07
CA TRP A 456 -8.02 -26.42 -26.87
C TRP A 456 -9.25 -27.23 -27.25
N GLU A 457 -9.29 -28.49 -26.85
CA GLU A 457 -10.51 -29.31 -26.96
C GLU A 457 -11.55 -28.80 -25.96
N SER A 458 -11.13 -28.55 -24.72
CA SER A 458 -11.96 -28.01 -23.65
C SER A 458 -12.51 -26.61 -23.95
N ASN A 459 -13.69 -26.32 -23.41
CA ASN A 459 -14.31 -25.00 -23.41
C ASN A 459 -13.90 -24.26 -22.14
N ILE A 460 -13.48 -23.01 -22.30
CA ILE A 460 -13.06 -22.14 -21.19
C ILE A 460 -14.14 -21.07 -21.01
N TYR A 461 -14.65 -20.96 -19.80
CA TYR A 461 -15.64 -19.97 -19.41
C TYR A 461 -15.08 -19.11 -18.27
N ILE A 462 -15.40 -17.81 -18.27
CA ILE A 462 -15.12 -16.95 -17.12
C ILE A 462 -16.43 -16.54 -16.45
N LYS A 463 -16.60 -16.95 -15.19
CA LYS A 463 -17.68 -16.54 -14.31
C LYS A 463 -17.34 -15.19 -13.68
N ARG A 464 -18.12 -14.16 -13.99
CA ARG A 464 -17.96 -12.78 -13.52
C ARG A 464 -19.23 -12.25 -12.88
N GLY A 465 -19.11 -11.23 -12.03
CA GLY A 465 -20.22 -10.57 -11.35
C GLY A 465 -20.46 -11.09 -9.93
N THR A 466 -21.35 -10.39 -9.21
CA THR A 466 -21.72 -10.71 -7.83
C THR A 466 -23.23 -10.91 -7.72
N SER A 467 -23.63 -11.91 -6.92
CA SER A 467 -25.04 -12.23 -6.64
C SER A 467 -25.87 -12.34 -7.93
N GLY A 468 -27.17 -12.00 -7.98
CA GLY A 468 -28.06 -12.18 -9.15
C GLY A 468 -27.69 -11.44 -10.45
N ARG A 469 -26.43 -11.06 -10.66
CA ARG A 469 -25.86 -10.51 -11.90
C ARG A 469 -24.61 -11.29 -12.37
N ILE A 470 -24.51 -12.55 -11.95
CA ILE A 470 -23.48 -13.46 -12.44
C ILE A 470 -23.67 -13.65 -13.95
N ARG A 471 -22.54 -13.66 -14.66
CA ARG A 471 -22.45 -13.86 -16.09
C ARG A 471 -21.36 -14.87 -16.39
N LEU A 472 -21.64 -15.79 -17.30
CA LEU A 472 -20.68 -16.76 -17.76
C LEU A 472 -20.24 -16.40 -19.18
N ILE A 473 -18.96 -16.05 -19.33
CA ILE A 473 -18.39 -15.56 -20.58
C ILE A 473 -17.69 -16.71 -21.29
N ASP A 474 -18.22 -17.15 -22.43
CA ASP A 474 -17.57 -18.14 -23.31
C ASP A 474 -16.39 -17.50 -24.05
N ILE A 475 -15.18 -17.97 -23.74
CA ILE A 475 -13.94 -17.40 -24.27
C ILE A 475 -13.73 -17.75 -25.75
N LYS A 476 -14.21 -18.89 -26.24
CA LYS A 476 -14.12 -19.25 -27.67
C LYS A 476 -15.04 -18.36 -28.51
N LYS A 477 -16.28 -18.14 -28.04
CA LYS A 477 -17.22 -17.20 -28.69
C LYS A 477 -16.68 -15.77 -28.67
N LEU A 478 -16.16 -15.33 -27.53
CA LEU A 478 -15.61 -13.98 -27.42
C LEU A 478 -14.35 -13.79 -28.29
N ALA A 479 -13.43 -14.76 -28.32
CA ALA A 479 -12.25 -14.70 -29.19
C ALA A 479 -12.65 -14.66 -30.67
N SER A 480 -13.71 -15.36 -31.06
CA SER A 480 -14.28 -15.31 -32.42
C SER A 480 -14.85 -13.94 -32.75
N ALA A 481 -15.57 -13.31 -31.81
CA ALA A 481 -16.14 -11.97 -31.97
C ALA A 481 -15.08 -10.85 -32.02
N VAL A 482 -13.99 -11.00 -31.26
CA VAL A 482 -12.86 -10.06 -31.25
C VAL A 482 -11.95 -10.24 -32.48
N GLY A 483 -11.83 -11.47 -32.99
CA GLY A 483 -10.91 -11.85 -34.06
C GLY A 483 -9.54 -12.26 -33.54
N SER A 484 -8.94 -13.26 -34.18
CA SER A 484 -7.66 -13.87 -33.76
C SER A 484 -6.50 -12.87 -33.75
N HIS A 485 -6.40 -12.02 -34.76
CA HIS A 485 -5.34 -11.02 -34.88
C HIS A 485 -5.39 -10.02 -33.71
N VAL A 486 -6.55 -9.42 -33.44
CA VAL A 486 -6.73 -8.49 -32.32
C VAL A 486 -6.50 -9.19 -30.99
N THR A 487 -7.02 -10.42 -30.83
CA THR A 487 -6.85 -11.20 -29.60
C THR A 487 -5.37 -11.44 -29.26
N SER A 488 -4.54 -11.74 -30.26
CA SER A 488 -3.10 -11.93 -30.08
C SER A 488 -2.36 -10.66 -29.66
N ALA A 489 -2.88 -9.48 -30.02
CA ALA A 489 -2.33 -8.17 -29.69
C ALA A 489 -2.80 -7.63 -28.33
N LEU A 490 -3.91 -8.14 -27.79
CA LEU A 490 -4.52 -7.63 -26.55
C LEU A 490 -3.56 -7.57 -25.35
N PRO A 491 -2.72 -8.59 -25.05
CA PRO A 491 -1.80 -8.51 -23.92
C PRO A 491 -0.81 -7.34 -24.03
N GLY A 492 -0.24 -7.14 -25.22
CA GLY A 492 0.71 -6.07 -25.50
C GLY A 492 0.04 -4.69 -25.41
N LEU A 493 -1.12 -4.53 -26.07
CA LEU A 493 -1.88 -3.29 -26.03
C LEU A 493 -2.31 -2.95 -24.59
N HIS A 494 -2.75 -3.95 -23.84
CA HIS A 494 -3.21 -3.76 -22.46
C HIS A 494 -2.08 -3.33 -21.53
N ALA A 495 -0.91 -3.97 -21.58
CA ALA A 495 0.23 -3.53 -20.79
C ALA A 495 0.69 -2.13 -21.20
N TRP A 496 0.83 -1.86 -22.50
CA TRP A 496 1.34 -0.60 -23.03
C TRP A 496 0.44 0.60 -22.76
N THR A 497 -0.89 0.41 -22.77
CA THR A 497 -1.87 1.46 -22.44
C THR A 497 -2.05 1.69 -20.94
N GLY A 498 -1.32 0.95 -20.11
CA GLY A 498 -1.27 1.09 -18.66
C GLY A 498 -1.85 -0.12 -17.92
N CYS A 499 -1.11 -0.62 -16.95
CA CYS A 499 -1.52 -1.67 -16.03
C CYS A 499 -0.89 -1.38 -14.64
N ASP A 500 -0.87 -2.36 -13.75
CA ASP A 500 -0.36 -2.15 -12.39
C ASP A 500 1.14 -1.79 -12.33
N THR A 501 1.95 -2.15 -13.34
CA THR A 501 3.41 -1.90 -13.40
C THR A 501 3.81 -0.89 -14.46
N VAL A 502 2.88 -0.50 -15.34
CA VAL A 502 3.14 0.32 -16.52
C VAL A 502 2.13 1.47 -16.54
N SER A 503 2.60 2.68 -16.80
CA SER A 503 1.74 3.85 -16.67
C SER A 503 0.66 3.94 -17.75
N ALA A 504 -0.48 4.54 -17.42
CA ALA A 504 -1.42 4.99 -18.42
C ALA A 504 -0.95 6.31 -19.07
N PHE A 505 -1.34 6.51 -20.32
CA PHE A 505 -1.18 7.79 -21.00
C PHE A 505 -2.26 8.77 -20.54
N SER A 506 -1.86 9.97 -20.14
CA SER A 506 -2.76 11.03 -19.69
C SER A 506 -3.80 11.38 -20.77
N GLY A 507 -5.07 11.27 -20.41
CA GLY A 507 -6.18 11.55 -21.34
C GLY A 507 -6.38 10.52 -22.46
N GLN A 508 -5.60 9.42 -22.51
CA GLN A 508 -5.76 8.37 -23.52
C GLN A 508 -6.29 7.07 -22.88
N GLY A 509 -7.58 6.81 -23.09
CA GLY A 509 -8.24 5.60 -22.55
C GLY A 509 -7.93 4.34 -23.36
N LYS A 510 -8.01 3.17 -22.70
CA LYS A 510 -7.77 1.84 -23.32
C LYS A 510 -8.66 1.59 -24.53
N LEU A 511 -9.92 2.02 -24.49
CA LEU A 511 -10.85 1.86 -25.62
C LEU A 511 -10.44 2.67 -26.84
N LYS A 512 -9.83 3.85 -26.65
CA LYS A 512 -9.34 4.66 -27.77
C LYS A 512 -8.21 3.92 -28.51
N ALA A 513 -7.31 3.32 -27.75
CA ALA A 513 -6.22 2.51 -28.29
C ALA A 513 -6.73 1.21 -28.93
N LEU A 514 -7.70 0.51 -28.32
CA LEU A 514 -8.32 -0.69 -28.89
C LEU A 514 -9.02 -0.38 -30.23
N LYS A 515 -9.72 0.75 -30.33
CA LYS A 515 -10.35 1.18 -31.59
C LYS A 515 -9.34 1.58 -32.66
N LEU A 516 -8.13 2.00 -32.27
CA LEU A 516 -7.05 2.34 -33.20
C LEU A 516 -6.32 1.09 -33.70
N LEU A 517 -6.18 0.07 -32.85
CA LEU A 517 -5.43 -1.15 -33.13
C LEU A 517 -5.78 -1.81 -34.48
N PRO A 518 -7.06 -2.11 -34.81
CA PRO A 518 -7.40 -2.82 -36.06
C PRO A 518 -7.40 -1.91 -37.30
N THR A 519 -7.06 -0.62 -37.18
CA THR A 519 -7.06 0.31 -38.33
C THR A 519 -5.82 0.19 -39.20
N ASN A 520 -4.78 -0.50 -38.72
CA ASN A 520 -3.53 -0.74 -39.43
C ASN A 520 -2.93 -2.08 -38.97
N ASP A 521 -2.72 -3.00 -39.91
CA ASP A 521 -2.16 -4.33 -39.64
C ASP A 521 -0.77 -4.28 -39.00
N GLU A 522 0.00 -3.21 -39.28
CA GLU A 522 1.29 -2.96 -38.64
C GLU A 522 1.16 -2.82 -37.12
N PHE A 523 0.08 -2.20 -36.63
CA PHE A 523 -0.17 -2.04 -35.21
C PHE A 523 -0.56 -3.37 -34.57
N VAL A 524 -1.42 -4.13 -35.25
CA VAL A 524 -1.79 -5.47 -34.78
C VAL A 524 -0.54 -6.33 -34.67
N SER A 525 0.28 -6.38 -35.73
CA SER A 525 1.57 -7.09 -35.74
C SER A 525 2.49 -6.65 -34.60
N LEU A 526 2.69 -5.34 -34.39
CA LEU A 526 3.50 -4.78 -33.30
C LEU A 526 3.05 -5.30 -31.93
N PHE A 527 1.79 -5.10 -31.56
CA PHE A 527 1.28 -5.47 -30.24
C PHE A 527 1.17 -6.99 -30.06
N SER A 528 0.99 -7.75 -31.14
CA SER A 528 1.10 -9.21 -31.15
C SER A 528 2.53 -9.70 -30.91
N MET A 529 3.54 -8.95 -31.37
CA MET A 529 4.95 -9.30 -31.19
C MET A 529 5.53 -8.83 -29.85
N LEU A 530 5.02 -7.74 -29.25
CA LEU A 530 5.45 -7.29 -27.93
C LEU A 530 5.44 -8.44 -26.90
N GLY A 531 6.52 -8.57 -26.16
CA GLY A 531 6.73 -9.60 -25.15
C GLY A 531 7.17 -10.96 -25.69
N SER A 532 7.31 -11.14 -27.01
CA SER A 532 7.90 -12.36 -27.57
C SER A 532 9.37 -12.48 -27.14
N GLN A 533 10.08 -11.37 -27.14
CA GLN A 533 11.42 -11.20 -26.58
C GLN A 533 11.39 -10.09 -25.51
N PHE A 534 12.40 -10.05 -24.63
CA PHE A 534 12.51 -9.02 -23.59
C PHE A 534 13.13 -7.71 -24.10
N SER A 535 13.82 -7.74 -25.25
CA SER A 535 14.31 -6.57 -25.97
C SER A 535 13.28 -6.05 -26.99
N LEU A 536 13.44 -4.78 -27.36
CA LEU A 536 12.72 -4.14 -28.47
C LEU A 536 13.73 -3.75 -29.54
N SER A 537 13.35 -3.91 -30.81
CA SER A 537 14.16 -3.46 -31.94
C SER A 537 13.86 -1.99 -32.28
N ASP A 538 14.77 -1.34 -33.02
CA ASP A 538 14.55 0.02 -33.54
C ASP A 538 13.31 0.09 -34.45
N GLY A 539 13.03 -0.98 -35.20
CA GLY A 539 11.82 -1.12 -36.00
C GLY A 539 10.54 -1.14 -35.14
N ASP A 540 10.56 -1.83 -33.99
CA ASP A 540 9.45 -1.81 -33.04
C ASP A 540 9.25 -0.41 -32.46
N HIS A 541 10.35 0.28 -32.13
CA HIS A 541 10.30 1.66 -31.65
C HIS A 541 9.68 2.61 -32.66
N CYS A 542 10.03 2.52 -33.94
CA CYS A 542 9.41 3.33 -35.00
C CYS A 542 7.89 3.11 -35.06
N LYS A 543 7.45 1.84 -35.03
CA LYS A 543 6.01 1.49 -35.05
C LYS A 543 5.28 1.98 -33.79
N ILE A 544 5.92 1.91 -32.63
CA ILE A 544 5.39 2.43 -31.37
C ILE A 544 5.21 3.96 -31.44
N GLN A 545 6.19 4.69 -31.98
CA GLN A 545 6.08 6.14 -32.15
C GLN A 545 4.90 6.49 -33.06
N LYS A 546 4.80 5.84 -34.21
CA LYS A 546 3.67 5.98 -35.13
C LYS A 546 2.32 5.71 -34.46
N PHE A 547 2.20 4.64 -33.68
CA PHE A 547 0.98 4.34 -32.92
C PHE A 547 0.66 5.41 -31.88
N ALA A 548 1.67 5.86 -31.11
CA ALA A 548 1.51 6.91 -30.12
C ALA A 548 1.10 8.24 -30.76
N CYS A 549 1.65 8.58 -31.93
CA CYS A 549 1.26 9.77 -32.67
C CYS A 549 -0.23 9.76 -33.02
N GLN A 550 -0.70 8.68 -33.65
CA GLN A 550 -2.10 8.52 -34.04
C GLN A 550 -3.05 8.40 -32.83
N LEU A 551 -2.56 7.90 -31.70
CA LEU A 551 -3.31 7.86 -30.45
C LEU A 551 -3.58 9.27 -29.92
N TYR A 552 -2.62 10.18 -29.98
CA TYR A 552 -2.77 11.56 -29.48
C TYR A 552 -3.47 12.47 -30.50
N SER A 553 -3.11 12.40 -31.78
CA SER A 553 -3.69 13.21 -32.85
C SER A 553 -3.82 12.43 -34.15
N ARG A 554 -5.03 12.36 -34.71
CA ARG A 554 -5.27 11.78 -36.04
C ARG A 554 -5.13 12.80 -37.18
N ASN A 555 -5.22 14.09 -36.85
CA ASN A 555 -5.19 15.16 -37.84
C ASN A 555 -3.76 15.53 -38.22
N ILE A 556 -2.81 15.26 -37.32
CA ILE A 556 -1.40 15.58 -37.52
C ILE A 556 -0.70 14.36 -38.11
N LYS A 557 -0.18 14.50 -39.34
CA LYS A 557 0.53 13.44 -40.06
C LYS A 557 2.03 13.50 -39.76
N THR A 558 2.42 12.99 -38.60
CA THR A 558 3.83 12.70 -38.30
C THR A 558 3.94 11.36 -37.60
N GLU A 559 5.03 10.65 -37.85
CA GLU A 559 5.39 9.41 -37.17
C GLU A 559 6.43 9.64 -36.06
N ASN A 560 6.96 10.87 -35.94
CA ASN A 560 7.91 11.26 -34.91
C ASN A 560 7.18 11.92 -33.73
N ILE A 561 7.33 11.33 -32.53
CA ILE A 561 6.58 11.78 -31.37
C ILE A 561 7.02 13.16 -30.84
N ASN A 562 8.30 13.52 -31.02
CA ASN A 562 8.82 14.82 -30.60
C ASN A 562 8.33 15.93 -31.55
N GLU A 563 8.31 15.64 -32.85
CA GLU A 563 7.70 16.54 -33.84
C GLU A 563 6.20 16.74 -33.53
N LEU A 564 5.47 15.66 -33.20
CA LEU A 564 4.07 15.78 -32.80
C LEU A 564 3.89 16.68 -31.57
N ARG A 565 4.77 16.58 -30.57
CA ARG A 565 4.72 17.46 -29.37
C ARG A 565 4.81 18.93 -29.77
N TYR A 566 5.76 19.28 -30.63
CA TYR A 566 5.93 20.65 -31.11
C TYR A 566 4.74 21.12 -31.96
N GLN A 567 4.26 20.29 -32.90
CA GLN A 567 3.12 20.64 -33.74
C GLN A 567 1.82 20.78 -32.93
N MET A 568 1.58 19.94 -31.91
CA MET A 568 0.47 20.09 -30.98
C MET A 568 0.55 21.39 -30.19
N PHE A 569 1.76 21.75 -29.72
CA PHE A 569 2.00 23.03 -29.05
C PHE A 569 1.69 24.23 -29.95
N ARG A 570 2.18 24.23 -31.19
CA ARG A 570 1.91 25.27 -32.19
C ARG A 570 0.42 25.39 -32.51
N SER A 571 -0.23 24.27 -32.80
CA SER A 571 -1.66 24.23 -33.16
C SER A 571 -2.58 24.79 -32.08
N ARG A 572 -2.11 24.82 -30.83
CA ARG A 572 -2.85 25.33 -29.66
C ARG A 572 -2.29 26.65 -29.14
N GLN A 573 -1.47 27.35 -29.93
CA GLN A 573 -0.90 28.67 -29.59
C GLN A 573 -0.23 28.68 -28.20
N GLY A 574 0.46 27.58 -27.85
CA GLY A 574 1.13 27.43 -26.56
C GLY A 574 0.24 27.25 -25.33
N ALA A 575 -1.08 27.15 -25.50
CA ALA A 575 -2.04 26.90 -24.42
C ALA A 575 -2.19 25.40 -24.06
N VAL A 576 -1.32 24.53 -24.58
CA VAL A 576 -1.35 23.09 -24.27
C VAL A 576 -0.64 22.80 -22.96
N GLU A 577 -1.28 22.01 -22.09
CA GLU A 577 -0.63 21.55 -20.86
C GLU A 577 0.33 20.38 -21.11
N SER A 578 1.37 20.27 -20.29
CA SER A 578 2.33 19.15 -20.29
C SER A 578 1.65 17.78 -20.19
N THR A 579 0.50 17.69 -19.51
CA THR A 579 -0.30 16.47 -19.36
C THR A 579 -1.09 16.09 -20.60
N GLN A 580 -1.26 17.01 -21.56
CA GLN A 580 -2.00 16.81 -22.80
C GLN A 580 -1.09 16.46 -23.99
N LEU A 581 0.21 16.72 -23.86
CA LEU A 581 1.21 16.32 -24.83
C LEU A 581 1.52 14.82 -24.70
N PRO A 582 1.85 14.11 -25.80
CA PRO A 582 2.43 12.77 -25.70
C PRO A 582 3.77 12.81 -24.98
N PRO A 583 4.26 11.72 -24.36
CA PRO A 583 5.64 11.68 -23.86
C PRO A 583 6.64 11.96 -25.00
N CYS A 584 7.80 12.52 -24.67
CA CYS A 584 8.89 12.58 -25.63
C CYS A 584 9.40 11.17 -25.94
N GLU A 585 10.15 11.03 -27.02
CA GLU A 585 10.67 9.76 -27.53
C GLU A 585 11.39 8.95 -26.44
N ASP A 586 12.29 9.59 -25.69
CA ASP A 586 13.07 8.90 -24.68
C ASP A 586 12.20 8.34 -23.53
N CYS A 587 11.20 9.11 -23.09
CA CYS A 587 10.23 8.65 -22.11
C CYS A 587 9.32 7.55 -22.68
N LEU A 588 8.93 7.66 -23.95
CA LEU A 588 8.12 6.65 -24.64
C LEU A 588 8.89 5.34 -24.82
N HIS A 589 10.19 5.42 -25.08
CA HIS A 589 11.09 4.28 -25.19
C HIS A 589 11.16 3.53 -23.85
N GLN A 590 11.47 4.23 -22.75
CA GLN A 590 11.48 3.62 -21.41
C GLN A 590 10.12 3.03 -21.00
N HIS A 591 9.03 3.72 -21.34
CA HIS A 591 7.66 3.21 -21.16
C HIS A 591 7.41 1.92 -21.92
N SER A 592 7.89 1.85 -23.15
CA SER A 592 7.69 0.69 -24.03
C SER A 592 8.52 -0.51 -23.60
N LEU A 593 9.73 -0.31 -23.08
CA LEU A 593 10.52 -1.38 -22.46
C LEU A 593 9.77 -2.02 -21.29
N ARG A 594 9.19 -1.20 -20.40
CA ARG A 594 8.38 -1.71 -19.27
C ARG A 594 7.15 -2.49 -19.75
N ALA A 595 6.44 -1.93 -20.75
CA ALA A 595 5.29 -2.59 -21.37
C ALA A 595 5.66 -3.93 -22.01
N ASN A 596 6.78 -3.99 -22.72
CA ASN A 596 7.30 -5.18 -23.35
C ASN A 596 7.64 -6.25 -22.31
N TYR A 597 8.36 -5.87 -21.26
CA TYR A 597 8.75 -6.74 -20.15
C TYR A 597 7.52 -7.34 -19.43
N GLN A 598 6.54 -6.50 -19.07
CA GLN A 598 5.30 -6.99 -18.46
C GLN A 598 4.53 -7.93 -19.39
N THR A 599 4.49 -7.61 -20.69
CA THR A 599 3.83 -8.47 -21.70
C THR A 599 4.58 -9.80 -21.85
N ALA A 600 5.90 -9.78 -21.78
CA ALA A 600 6.75 -10.97 -21.87
C ALA A 600 6.48 -11.96 -20.74
N ILE A 601 6.39 -11.47 -19.49
CA ILE A 601 6.04 -12.28 -18.32
C ILE A 601 4.65 -12.92 -18.51
N ARG A 602 3.67 -12.10 -18.92
CA ARG A 602 2.28 -12.51 -19.11
C ARG A 602 2.08 -13.52 -20.24
N LYS A 603 2.80 -13.37 -21.36
CA LYS A 603 2.72 -14.32 -22.49
C LYS A 603 3.30 -15.70 -22.17
N ARG A 604 4.14 -15.80 -21.13
CA ARG A 604 4.72 -17.04 -20.58
C ARG A 604 3.89 -17.63 -19.44
N CYS A 605 2.60 -17.29 -19.33
CA CYS A 605 1.71 -17.78 -18.28
C CYS A 605 1.45 -19.31 -18.29
N LEU A 606 1.83 -20.01 -19.36
CA LEU A 606 1.74 -21.48 -19.45
C LEU A 606 3.08 -22.20 -19.17
N GLU A 607 4.11 -21.45 -18.81
CA GLU A 607 5.42 -21.96 -18.38
C GLU A 607 5.48 -21.95 -16.84
N ASN A 608 5.89 -23.06 -16.24
CA ASN A 608 6.04 -23.18 -14.79
C ASN A 608 7.09 -22.19 -14.28
N PHE A 609 8.29 -22.24 -14.85
CA PHE A 609 9.46 -21.47 -14.44
C PHE A 609 10.08 -20.72 -15.62
N PRO A 610 9.40 -19.69 -16.16
CA PRO A 610 9.95 -18.89 -17.25
C PRO A 610 11.26 -18.21 -16.85
N ALA A 611 12.23 -18.21 -17.76
CA ALA A 611 13.46 -17.43 -17.60
C ALA A 611 13.14 -15.95 -17.80
N ILE A 612 13.11 -15.19 -16.70
CA ILE A 612 12.80 -13.76 -16.67
C ILE A 612 14.09 -12.99 -16.30
N PRO A 613 14.58 -12.06 -17.12
CA PRO A 613 15.75 -11.24 -16.80
C PRO A 613 15.43 -10.21 -15.71
N GLU A 614 16.46 -9.68 -15.06
CA GLU A 614 16.32 -8.60 -14.08
C GLU A 614 15.72 -7.33 -14.72
N PRO A 615 14.90 -6.56 -14.01
CA PRO A 615 14.11 -5.46 -14.60
C PRO A 615 14.90 -4.16 -14.90
N GLU A 616 16.15 -4.03 -14.47
CA GLU A 616 16.97 -2.80 -14.57
C GLU A 616 17.14 -2.32 -16.03
N ASP A 617 17.36 -3.23 -16.96
CA ASP A 617 17.51 -2.90 -18.39
C ASP A 617 16.16 -2.77 -19.12
N HIS A 618 15.05 -2.92 -18.39
CA HIS A 618 13.70 -2.92 -18.94
C HIS A 618 12.86 -1.73 -18.45
N GLY A 619 13.53 -0.66 -18.00
CA GLY A 619 12.90 0.61 -17.64
C GLY A 619 12.62 0.80 -16.15
N TRP A 620 13.36 0.09 -15.31
CA TRP A 620 13.45 0.29 -13.86
C TRP A 620 14.89 0.63 -13.45
N ASN A 621 15.07 1.25 -12.29
CA ASN A 621 16.35 1.38 -11.62
C ASN A 621 16.32 0.57 -10.32
N LEU A 622 17.44 -0.05 -9.95
CA LEU A 622 17.62 -0.61 -8.62
C LEU A 622 18.18 0.47 -7.69
N GLU A 623 17.40 0.82 -6.68
CA GLU A 623 17.79 1.78 -5.65
C GLU A 623 18.73 1.14 -4.62
N LYS A 624 19.45 1.98 -3.86
CA LYS A 624 20.42 1.51 -2.85
C LYS A 624 19.82 0.65 -1.73
N ASP A 625 18.52 0.80 -1.48
CA ASP A 625 17.76 0.02 -0.51
C ASP A 625 17.25 -1.32 -1.08
N GLY A 626 17.58 -1.64 -2.33
CA GLY A 626 17.17 -2.86 -3.02
C GLY A 626 15.77 -2.79 -3.65
N GLN A 627 15.08 -1.63 -3.56
CA GLN A 627 13.77 -1.44 -4.19
C GLN A 627 13.90 -1.01 -5.65
N LEU A 628 12.88 -1.32 -6.45
CA LEU A 628 12.81 -0.90 -7.85
C LEU A 628 12.07 0.44 -7.97
N SER A 629 12.69 1.40 -8.64
CA SER A 629 12.06 2.66 -9.04
C SER A 629 11.90 2.72 -10.56
N ILE A 630 10.99 3.58 -11.04
CA ILE A 630 10.76 3.72 -12.48
C ILE A 630 11.85 4.58 -13.10
N LYS A 631 12.51 4.06 -14.15
CA LYS A 631 13.38 4.84 -15.02
C LYS A 631 12.54 5.60 -16.04
N TRP A 632 12.29 6.89 -15.79
CA TRP A 632 11.39 7.67 -16.64
C TRP A 632 12.00 8.10 -17.98
N MET A 633 13.32 8.27 -18.03
CA MET A 633 14.10 8.77 -19.17
C MET A 633 15.56 8.33 -19.02
N ARG A 634 16.32 8.33 -20.12
CA ARG A 634 17.77 8.13 -20.15
C ARG A 634 18.51 9.47 -20.17
N GLY A 635 17.97 10.44 -20.90
CA GLY A 635 18.56 11.76 -21.08
C GLY A 635 18.19 12.75 -19.97
N ALA A 636 18.65 13.99 -20.14
CA ALA A 636 18.35 15.08 -19.24
C ALA A 636 16.87 15.53 -19.35
N PRO A 637 16.26 16.01 -18.25
CA PRO A 637 14.84 16.40 -18.25
C PRO A 637 14.51 17.64 -19.10
N ALA A 638 15.51 18.42 -19.47
CA ALA A 638 15.46 19.55 -20.39
C ALA A 638 16.86 19.73 -21.04
N PRO A 639 16.98 20.51 -22.12
CA PRO A 639 18.29 20.86 -22.69
C PRO A 639 19.21 21.49 -21.63
N GLU A 640 20.53 21.32 -21.77
CA GLU A 640 21.51 21.87 -20.82
C GLU A 640 21.39 23.39 -20.69
N ALA A 641 21.24 24.09 -21.81
CA ALA A 641 20.97 25.53 -21.85
C ALA A 641 19.70 25.96 -21.08
N VAL A 642 18.76 25.02 -20.85
CA VAL A 642 17.56 25.20 -20.03
C VAL A 642 17.79 24.80 -18.57
N LEU A 643 18.60 23.78 -18.30
CA LEU A 643 18.94 23.35 -16.93
C LEU A 643 19.91 24.32 -16.23
N GLU A 644 20.78 24.95 -17.00
CA GLU A 644 21.70 26.01 -16.57
C GLU A 644 20.97 27.35 -16.31
N LEU A 645 19.66 27.41 -16.55
CA LEU A 645 18.79 28.56 -16.20
C LEU A 645 18.50 28.64 -14.70
N LEU A 646 19.55 28.78 -13.92
CA LEU A 646 19.46 29.61 -12.73
C LEU A 646 19.52 31.05 -13.22
N SER A 647 18.35 31.64 -13.51
CA SER A 647 18.17 33.08 -13.58
C SER A 647 19.00 33.70 -12.46
N CYS A 648 19.97 34.56 -12.77
CA CYS A 648 20.80 35.09 -11.71
C CYS A 648 19.89 35.84 -10.73
N SER A 649 20.06 35.58 -9.43
CA SER A 649 19.34 36.27 -8.36
C SER A 649 19.97 37.62 -8.03
N CYS A 650 20.93 38.07 -8.85
CA CYS A 650 21.57 39.37 -8.77
C CYS A 650 20.51 40.47 -8.68
N SER A 651 20.58 41.27 -7.62
CA SER A 651 19.60 42.32 -7.32
C SER A 651 20.09 43.72 -7.67
N LYS A 652 21.40 43.91 -7.84
CA LYS A 652 22.02 45.22 -8.08
C LYS A 652 22.95 45.20 -9.29
N LEU A 653 23.80 44.19 -9.41
CA LEU A 653 24.79 44.09 -10.49
C LEU A 653 25.17 42.64 -10.78
N CYS A 654 25.39 42.32 -12.05
CA CYS A 654 25.91 41.02 -12.47
C CYS A 654 27.44 41.10 -12.62
N ARG A 655 28.19 40.44 -11.73
CA ARG A 655 29.66 40.32 -11.82
C ARG A 655 30.12 38.93 -11.38
N LEU A 656 31.24 38.46 -11.93
CA LEU A 656 31.93 37.29 -11.39
C LEU A 656 32.47 37.58 -9.97
N PRO A 657 32.47 36.60 -9.06
CA PRO A 657 31.93 35.23 -9.20
C PRO A 657 30.44 35.12 -8.82
N SER A 658 29.78 36.24 -8.49
CA SER A 658 28.45 36.25 -7.88
C SER A 658 27.28 35.98 -8.85
N CYS A 659 27.48 36.23 -10.15
CA CYS A 659 26.46 36.00 -11.17
C CYS A 659 26.56 34.60 -11.74
N THR A 660 25.56 33.75 -11.47
CA THR A 660 25.47 32.39 -12.00
C THR A 660 25.46 32.34 -13.53
N CYS A 661 24.89 33.34 -14.21
CA CYS A 661 24.94 33.41 -15.67
C CYS A 661 26.38 33.61 -16.16
N MET A 662 27.13 34.55 -15.58
CA MET A 662 28.53 34.81 -15.99
C MET A 662 29.47 33.67 -15.61
N VAL A 663 29.25 33.00 -14.46
CA VAL A 663 30.06 31.83 -14.05
C VAL A 663 29.96 30.69 -15.06
N ASN A 664 28.79 30.49 -15.64
CA ASN A 664 28.55 29.49 -16.69
C ASN A 664 28.79 30.05 -18.11
N GLN A 665 29.43 31.22 -18.26
CA GLN A 665 29.71 31.86 -19.56
C GLN A 665 28.45 32.19 -20.40
N LEU A 666 27.30 32.39 -19.74
CA LEU A 666 26.03 32.71 -20.37
C LEU A 666 25.69 34.21 -20.25
N LYS A 667 25.03 34.75 -21.28
CA LYS A 667 24.38 36.08 -21.23
C LYS A 667 23.14 36.05 -20.32
N CYS A 668 22.92 37.14 -19.59
CA CYS A 668 21.71 37.35 -18.79
C CYS A 668 20.51 37.55 -19.72
N THR A 669 19.34 37.08 -19.30
CA THR A 669 18.07 37.17 -20.05
C THR A 669 17.02 37.90 -19.23
N ASP A 670 15.89 38.26 -19.84
CA ASP A 670 14.74 38.90 -19.14
C ASP A 670 14.14 38.04 -18.02
N ALA A 671 14.50 36.75 -17.95
CA ALA A 671 14.15 35.87 -16.85
C ALA A 671 15.01 36.13 -15.58
N CYS A 672 16.09 36.90 -15.66
CA CYS A 672 16.95 37.27 -14.55
C CYS A 672 16.31 38.34 -13.66
N LYS A 673 16.62 38.34 -12.35
CA LYS A 673 16.02 39.28 -11.40
C LYS A 673 16.37 40.75 -11.71
N LEU A 674 17.54 40.98 -12.30
CA LEU A 674 17.99 42.28 -12.77
C LEU A 674 17.57 42.43 -14.24
N ALA A 675 16.55 43.27 -14.48
CA ALA A 675 15.93 43.45 -15.80
C ALA A 675 16.85 44.03 -16.87
N THR A 676 17.93 44.70 -16.48
CA THR A 676 18.94 45.26 -17.40
C THR A 676 20.31 45.11 -16.76
N CYS A 677 21.25 44.47 -17.45
CA CYS A 677 22.64 44.40 -17.00
C CYS A 677 23.62 44.35 -18.17
N GLU A 678 24.89 44.68 -17.89
CA GLU A 678 25.99 44.69 -18.87
C GLU A 678 26.29 43.30 -19.49
N ASN A 679 25.74 42.23 -18.91
CA ASN A 679 25.87 40.87 -19.41
C ASN A 679 24.67 40.41 -20.26
N MET A 680 23.74 41.30 -20.62
CA MET A 680 22.68 41.00 -21.59
C MET A 680 23.22 41.09 -23.02
N SER A 681 22.55 40.45 -23.98
CA SER A 681 22.87 40.59 -25.41
C SER A 681 22.42 41.97 -25.90
N ASP A 682 23.21 42.62 -26.76
CA ASP A 682 22.83 43.90 -27.35
C ASP A 682 21.75 43.65 -28.42
N PRO A 683 20.56 44.28 -28.35
CA PRO A 683 19.50 44.07 -29.34
C PRO A 683 19.90 44.41 -30.79
N GLU A 684 20.99 45.14 -31.02
CA GLU A 684 21.52 45.40 -32.38
C GLU A 684 22.42 44.27 -32.93
N GLU A 685 23.15 43.53 -32.09
CA GLU A 685 23.97 42.38 -32.54
C GLU A 685 23.11 41.22 -33.08
N CYS A 686 21.86 41.07 -32.58
CA CYS A 686 20.94 40.02 -33.03
C CYS A 686 20.29 40.27 -34.41
N ARG A 687 20.47 41.46 -35.01
CA ARG A 687 19.90 41.76 -36.35
C ARG A 687 20.83 41.42 -37.51
N GLU A 688 22.14 41.36 -37.28
CA GLU A 688 23.11 41.17 -38.36
C GLU A 688 23.19 39.71 -38.85
N GLU A 689 22.91 38.72 -38.01
CA GLU A 689 22.94 37.30 -38.43
C GLU A 689 21.72 36.86 -39.28
N VAL A 690 20.69 37.69 -39.41
CA VAL A 690 19.47 37.37 -40.18
C VAL A 690 19.60 37.75 -41.67
N TYR A 691 20.53 38.63 -42.04
CA TYR A 691 20.65 39.14 -43.41
C TYR A 691 21.59 38.33 -44.33
N ASP A 692 22.47 37.47 -43.78
CA ASP A 692 23.48 36.77 -44.58
C ASP A 692 23.07 35.39 -45.14
N SER A 693 21.84 34.92 -44.90
CA SER A 693 21.37 33.63 -45.47
C SER A 693 20.32 33.72 -46.59
N TYR A 694 19.97 34.93 -47.04
CA TYR A 694 18.95 35.16 -48.08
C TYR A 694 19.46 35.70 -49.43
N ASN A 695 20.77 35.64 -49.71
CA ASN A 695 21.29 35.97 -51.05
C ASN A 695 21.99 34.77 -51.71
N SER A 696 21.20 33.73 -52.05
CA SER A 696 21.54 32.79 -53.11
C SER A 696 20.30 32.09 -53.68
N CYS A 697 19.55 32.79 -54.52
CA CYS A 697 18.70 32.31 -55.61
C CYS A 697 18.13 33.56 -56.30
N GLY A 698 18.57 33.92 -57.51
CA GLY A 698 17.91 33.50 -58.77
C GLY A 698 16.56 34.22 -58.91
N SER A 699 16.23 34.99 -59.94
CA SER A 699 16.72 35.00 -61.32
C SER A 699 16.18 36.27 -62.01
N ASP A 700 16.75 36.56 -63.17
CA ASP A 700 16.26 37.48 -64.20
C ASP A 700 14.78 37.27 -64.57
N ASP A 701 14.11 38.36 -64.92
CA ASP A 701 13.31 38.56 -66.15
C ASP A 701 12.17 39.58 -65.91
N ASP A 702 12.31 40.70 -66.61
CA ASP A 702 11.33 41.46 -67.40
C ASP A 702 9.91 41.72 -66.85
N GLU A 703 9.57 43.00 -66.73
CA GLU A 703 8.54 43.63 -67.58
C GLU A 703 8.60 45.16 -67.42
N GLU A 704 8.98 45.82 -68.52
CA GLU A 704 8.81 47.24 -68.80
C GLU A 704 7.33 47.55 -69.07
N ASP A 705 6.81 48.61 -68.47
CA ASP A 705 5.75 49.45 -69.02
C ASP A 705 5.90 50.84 -68.36
N ASP A 706 6.50 51.79 -69.07
CA ASP A 706 5.99 53.16 -69.25
C ASP A 706 7.01 54.03 -70.04
N GLU A 707 6.53 54.45 -71.22
CA GLU A 707 7.00 55.50 -72.17
C GLU A 707 8.17 55.24 -73.15
#